data_AF-F2QYR2-F1
#
_entry.id   AF-F2QYR2-F1
#
_cell.length_a   1.000
_cell.length_b   1.000
_cell.length_c   1.000
_cell.angle_alpha   90.00
_cell.angle_beta   90.00
_cell.angle_gamma   90.00
#
_symmetry.space_group_name_H-M   'P 1'
#
loop_
_entity.id
_entity.type
_entity.pdbx_description
1 polymer ?
#
loop_
_entity_poly.entity_id
_entity_poly.type
_entity_poly.pdbx_seq_one_letter_code
_entity_poly.pdbx_strand_id
1 'polypeptide(L)'
;MDITRLLGGEEDQDSFVAKDVSMGDYSRQYVPNVRNPDELYYLLVPTSIEQRELVEQVIRLHRSHLESLILGVKQEPNSGAEGDLTMENLSSAELLELLEDNLQLVNNHPNLLVQHYIPKSLILMEPHERLVATSGKFQALDQIIFLLQDQEKHIVIVSRESKELDLVEGTMLGKQINYHRYSGGSLYDQFVKSHENVNRPQHRHHYHQTIQFSNNRSDDSSTPTYSASNNKKKNNKKKGLKDDYEPRISKNNPLLAQLNKDYPVNFHLITSNQLKNFRFPENANLDMIISLDPYLDIKSDYIMEVRTINTLPSDTVNNLIPVFKLVTVNSVEHAILASNVHNSKQAVLDMLFCRNDEFDADEMFNDLKKLQPWFHSPLQTQFPLPLKIPKLRSASSSEQLLKSLEPVEHLQVYGSKSAGDANSIPSIPKHLTYQNYAETLAALVRFTNDRALNLIEEAQKKIDEINLKETVRQAEIEQSNIDIGERYKLLKDLENKAEAAERRAIRTEQEAKQWQESTEELQEQLDTMKRVIAGESVEQKDIGKVKQELKDLEEELKQLEKSNEELRLQYQEKSTIASEQSFQVAALEKSQKELKEKHDRPILELVDAAREAEKRKLQEQVDRLTRETEFNTAYIEKLESILRQKDSTLPNYVSRSTRMSRSATPNLKTL
;
A
#
# COMPACT_ATOMS: atom_id res chain seq x y z
N MET A 1 -40.43 -58.07 17.78
CA MET A 1 -39.74 -56.79 17.98
C MET A 1 -39.32 -56.26 16.62
N ASP A 2 -39.28 -54.94 16.52
CA ASP A 2 -39.07 -54.07 15.35
C ASP A 2 -40.16 -53.97 14.29
N ILE A 3 -41.03 -52.98 14.54
CA ILE A 3 -42.03 -52.37 13.68
C ILE A 3 -41.42 -51.04 13.23
N THR A 4 -40.97 -50.91 11.98
CA THR A 4 -40.79 -49.62 11.27
C THR A 4 -40.55 -49.79 9.75
N ARG A 5 -41.17 -50.80 9.15
CA ARG A 5 -41.51 -50.80 7.71
C ARG A 5 -43.02 -50.79 7.59
N LEU A 6 -43.61 -49.60 7.59
CA LEU A 6 -45.00 -49.36 7.17
C LEU A 6 -45.16 -47.86 6.94
N LEU A 7 -45.61 -47.50 5.72
CA LEU A 7 -46.05 -46.18 5.24
C LEU A 7 -44.87 -45.22 4.91
N GLY A 8 -44.58 -44.79 3.68
CA GLY A 8 -45.38 -44.68 2.45
C GLY A 8 -45.73 -43.21 2.18
N GLY A 9 -45.30 -42.67 1.03
CA GLY A 9 -45.67 -41.36 0.45
C GLY A 9 -44.46 -40.43 0.31
N GLU A 10 -43.77 -40.38 -0.84
CA GLU A 10 -44.05 -39.50 -2.00
C GLU A 10 -44.10 -38.01 -1.62
N GLU A 11 -43.07 -37.27 -2.01
CA GLU A 11 -43.20 -35.93 -2.60
C GLU A 11 -41.89 -35.55 -3.30
N ASP A 12 -42.02 -35.14 -4.56
CA ASP A 12 -40.97 -34.71 -5.45
C ASP A 12 -40.18 -33.53 -4.85
N GLN A 13 -38.89 -33.75 -4.63
CA GLN A 13 -37.90 -32.67 -4.68
C GLN A 13 -37.00 -32.94 -5.87
N ASP A 14 -37.36 -32.34 -7.00
CA ASP A 14 -36.38 -31.97 -8.02
C ASP A 14 -35.31 -31.14 -7.31
N SER A 15 -34.24 -31.82 -6.93
CA SER A 15 -32.98 -31.22 -6.56
C SER A 15 -32.51 -30.42 -7.77
N PHE A 16 -32.83 -29.13 -7.81
CA PHE A 16 -32.16 -28.19 -8.67
C PHE A 16 -30.72 -28.11 -8.14
N VAL A 17 -29.90 -29.03 -8.66
CA VAL A 17 -28.45 -28.96 -8.60
C VAL A 17 -28.11 -27.53 -8.96
N ALA A 18 -27.57 -26.81 -7.98
CA ALA A 18 -26.90 -25.55 -8.21
C ALA A 18 -25.82 -25.84 -9.25
N LYS A 19 -26.16 -25.64 -10.53
CA LYS A 19 -25.16 -25.37 -11.54
C LYS A 19 -24.45 -24.14 -11.00
N ASP A 20 -23.21 -24.36 -10.60
CA ASP A 20 -22.17 -23.35 -10.68
C ASP A 20 -22.39 -22.57 -11.97
N VAL A 21 -23.07 -21.42 -11.87
CA VAL A 21 -23.12 -20.43 -12.93
C VAL A 21 -21.77 -19.77 -12.85
N SER A 22 -20.83 -20.44 -13.52
CA SER A 22 -19.55 -19.95 -13.99
C SER A 22 -19.60 -18.44 -14.17
N MET A 23 -18.63 -17.78 -13.53
CA MET A 23 -17.98 -16.54 -13.98
C MET A 23 -18.38 -16.19 -15.41
N GLY A 24 -18.87 -14.96 -15.61
CA GLY A 24 -19.00 -14.39 -16.95
C GLY A 24 -17.72 -14.73 -17.71
N ASP A 25 -17.88 -15.49 -18.78
CA ASP A 25 -16.79 -16.11 -19.51
C ASP A 25 -15.85 -15.01 -20.02
N TYR A 26 -14.81 -14.67 -19.24
CA TYR A 26 -13.58 -14.01 -19.72
C TYR A 26 -12.77 -15.01 -20.57
N SER A 27 -13.47 -15.87 -21.31
CA SER A 27 -12.91 -16.82 -22.25
C SER A 27 -12.24 -16.01 -23.35
N ARG A 28 -10.94 -15.78 -23.14
CA ARG A 28 -9.99 -15.17 -24.07
C ARG A 28 -10.02 -15.98 -25.36
N GLN A 29 -10.83 -15.57 -26.31
CA GLN A 29 -10.69 -16.05 -27.69
C GLN A 29 -9.33 -15.54 -28.18
N TYR A 30 -8.37 -16.46 -28.24
CA TYR A 30 -7.05 -16.21 -28.82
C TYR A 30 -7.24 -15.97 -30.32
N VAL A 31 -7.27 -14.70 -30.73
CA VAL A 31 -7.32 -14.33 -32.15
C VAL A 31 -5.88 -14.21 -32.65
N PRO A 32 -5.45 -14.97 -33.68
CA PRO A 32 -4.07 -14.94 -34.15
C PRO A 32 -3.76 -13.66 -34.95
N ASN A 33 -2.54 -13.13 -34.74
CA ASN A 33 -1.72 -12.32 -35.65
C ASN A 33 -2.41 -11.29 -36.57
N VAL A 34 -2.96 -10.21 -36.00
CA VAL A 34 -3.29 -9.02 -36.79
C VAL A 34 -2.80 -7.78 -36.03
N ARG A 35 -1.83 -7.05 -36.61
CA ARG A 35 -1.45 -5.71 -36.15
C ARG A 35 -2.73 -4.85 -36.19
N ASN A 36 -3.09 -4.22 -35.07
CA ASN A 36 -4.31 -3.42 -35.02
C ASN A 36 -4.16 -2.26 -36.03
N PRO A 37 -5.03 -2.15 -37.06
CA PRO A 37 -4.90 -1.12 -38.09
C PRO A 37 -4.96 0.31 -37.52
N ASP A 38 -5.67 0.49 -36.40
CA ASP A 38 -5.82 1.79 -35.75
C ASP A 38 -4.76 2.04 -34.67
N GLU A 39 -3.91 1.05 -34.35
CA GLU A 39 -2.95 1.00 -33.22
C GLU A 39 -3.51 1.57 -31.91
N LEU A 40 -4.76 1.22 -31.65
CA LEU A 40 -5.49 1.55 -30.44
C LEU A 40 -5.50 0.36 -29.49
N TYR A 41 -5.11 0.60 -28.25
CA TYR A 41 -4.97 -0.41 -27.23
C TYR A 41 -5.67 0.01 -25.96
N TYR A 42 -6.20 -0.96 -25.23
CA TYR A 42 -6.97 -0.73 -24.00
C TYR A 42 -6.36 -1.53 -22.85
N LEU A 43 -6.32 -0.92 -21.68
CA LEU A 43 -6.08 -1.60 -20.42
C LEU A 43 -7.31 -1.47 -19.54
N LEU A 44 -7.82 -2.61 -19.11
CA LEU A 44 -8.87 -2.71 -18.12
C LEU A 44 -8.28 -2.54 -16.73
N VAL A 45 -8.90 -1.66 -15.95
CA VAL A 45 -8.41 -1.24 -14.64
C VAL A 45 -9.52 -1.43 -13.59
N PRO A 46 -9.24 -1.98 -12.40
CA PRO A 46 -10.23 -2.09 -11.33
C PRO A 46 -10.69 -0.71 -10.84
N THR A 47 -11.83 -0.68 -10.15
CA THR A 47 -12.27 0.48 -9.38
C THR A 47 -11.76 0.37 -7.94
N SER A 48 -11.29 1.47 -7.36
CA SER A 48 -10.89 1.49 -5.94
C SER A 48 -12.12 1.40 -5.02
N ILE A 49 -11.91 1.07 -3.75
CA ILE A 49 -12.98 1.01 -2.76
C ILE A 49 -13.63 2.40 -2.60
N GLU A 50 -12.82 3.46 -2.59
CA GLU A 50 -13.28 4.85 -2.51
C GLU A 50 -14.11 5.23 -3.74
N GLN A 51 -13.69 4.80 -4.94
CA GLN A 51 -14.47 5.02 -6.16
C GLN A 51 -15.82 4.30 -6.10
N ARG A 52 -15.85 3.03 -5.63
CA ARG A 52 -17.09 2.24 -5.51
C ARG A 52 -18.06 2.88 -4.51
N GLU A 53 -17.60 3.30 -3.34
CA GLU A 53 -18.44 3.94 -2.33
C GLU A 53 -18.99 5.30 -2.82
N LEU A 54 -18.17 6.07 -3.55
CA LEU A 54 -18.57 7.36 -4.09
C LEU A 54 -19.58 7.21 -5.24
N VAL A 55 -19.38 6.23 -6.12
CA VAL A 55 -20.37 5.84 -7.14
C VAL A 55 -21.69 5.45 -6.48
N GLU A 56 -21.66 4.70 -5.38
CA GLU A 56 -22.88 4.35 -4.63
C GLU A 56 -23.57 5.59 -4.05
N GLN A 57 -22.85 6.59 -3.54
CA GLN A 57 -23.46 7.84 -3.08
C GLN A 57 -24.11 8.62 -4.22
N VAL A 58 -23.47 8.68 -5.38
CA VAL A 58 -24.02 9.34 -6.58
C VAL A 58 -25.27 8.60 -7.06
N ILE A 59 -25.27 7.27 -7.09
CA ILE A 59 -26.45 6.47 -7.47
C ILE A 59 -27.57 6.67 -6.47
N ARG A 60 -27.27 6.69 -5.16
CA ARG A 60 -28.24 6.91 -4.10
C ARG A 60 -28.96 8.25 -4.25
N LEU A 61 -28.22 9.30 -4.59
CA LEU A 61 -28.76 10.63 -4.85
C LEU A 61 -29.74 10.64 -6.03
N HIS A 62 -29.44 9.86 -7.08
CA HIS A 62 -30.25 9.74 -8.29
C HIS A 62 -31.27 8.58 -8.26
N ARG A 63 -31.43 7.89 -7.13
CA ARG A 63 -32.23 6.65 -7.05
C ARG A 63 -33.67 6.81 -7.52
N SER A 64 -34.37 7.83 -7.04
CA SER A 64 -35.77 8.09 -7.40
C SER A 64 -35.94 8.36 -8.90
N HIS A 65 -34.92 8.99 -9.52
CA HIS A 65 -34.87 9.25 -10.95
C HIS A 65 -34.54 7.98 -11.75
N LEU A 66 -33.62 7.15 -11.28
CA LEU A 66 -33.30 5.86 -11.91
C LEU A 66 -34.49 4.89 -11.85
N GLU A 67 -35.22 4.86 -10.73
CA GLU A 67 -36.45 4.07 -10.58
C GLU A 67 -37.51 4.52 -11.60
N SER A 68 -37.71 5.83 -11.80
CA SER A 68 -38.67 6.32 -12.81
C SER A 68 -38.22 6.04 -14.24
N LEU A 69 -36.91 6.11 -14.52
CA LEU A 69 -36.31 5.80 -15.82
C LEU A 69 -36.43 4.32 -16.21
N ILE A 70 -36.34 3.40 -15.24
CA ILE A 70 -36.48 1.95 -15.43
C ILE A 70 -37.95 1.57 -15.60
N LEU A 71 -38.85 2.16 -14.79
CA LEU A 71 -40.29 1.90 -14.86
C LEU A 71 -40.96 2.59 -16.06
N GLY A 72 -40.28 3.51 -16.74
CA GLY A 72 -40.80 4.23 -17.90
C GLY A 72 -41.93 5.21 -17.58
N VAL A 73 -42.02 5.67 -16.32
CA VAL A 73 -43.06 6.60 -15.88
C VAL A 73 -42.75 7.99 -16.44
N LYS A 74 -43.57 8.46 -17.39
CA LYS A 74 -43.50 9.86 -17.85
C LYS A 74 -43.91 10.75 -16.68
N GLN A 75 -43.06 11.69 -16.30
CA GLN A 75 -43.47 12.76 -15.38
C GLN A 75 -44.56 13.57 -16.06
N GLU A 76 -45.75 13.63 -15.46
CA GLU A 76 -46.84 14.52 -15.87
C GLU A 76 -46.30 15.97 -15.87
N PRO A 77 -46.48 16.75 -16.94
CA PRO A 77 -46.14 18.17 -16.92
C PRO A 77 -47.07 18.87 -15.94
N ASN A 78 -46.52 19.42 -14.86
CA ASN A 78 -47.31 20.13 -13.86
C ASN A 78 -47.92 21.40 -14.48
N SER A 79 -49.18 21.30 -14.92
CA SER A 79 -50.04 22.46 -15.12
C SER A 79 -50.52 22.95 -13.75
N GLY A 80 -50.02 24.09 -13.31
CA GLY A 80 -50.63 24.88 -12.24
C GLY A 80 -49.85 24.95 -10.93
N ALA A 81 -48.82 25.79 -10.90
CA ALA A 81 -48.44 26.52 -9.70
C ALA A 81 -47.89 27.88 -10.13
N GLU A 82 -48.80 28.85 -10.29
CA GLU A 82 -48.40 30.26 -10.26
C GLU A 82 -47.89 30.57 -8.86
N GLY A 83 -46.65 31.08 -8.78
CA GLY A 83 -46.09 31.67 -7.56
C GLY A 83 -44.86 30.95 -7.03
N ASP A 84 -43.69 31.18 -7.64
CA ASP A 84 -42.57 31.92 -7.03
C ASP A 84 -41.39 31.89 -8.01
N LEU A 85 -40.73 33.04 -8.24
CA LEU A 85 -39.49 33.15 -9.02
C LEU A 85 -38.30 32.58 -8.20
N THR A 86 -38.36 31.28 -7.89
CA THR A 86 -37.30 30.57 -7.16
C THR A 86 -36.70 29.49 -8.05
N MET A 87 -35.37 29.39 -8.00
CA MET A 87 -34.46 28.63 -8.88
C MET A 87 -35.08 27.42 -9.60
N GLU A 88 -34.91 27.38 -10.93
CA GLU A 88 -35.39 26.31 -11.81
C GLU A 88 -34.92 24.93 -11.30
N ASN A 89 -35.88 24.02 -11.12
CA ASN A 89 -35.61 22.62 -10.78
C ASN A 89 -34.94 21.91 -11.96
N LEU A 90 -34.01 21.00 -11.69
CA LEU A 90 -33.34 20.21 -12.72
C LEU A 90 -34.33 19.33 -13.48
N SER A 91 -34.26 19.38 -14.81
CA SER A 91 -35.02 18.49 -15.69
C SER A 91 -34.48 17.05 -15.65
N SER A 92 -35.29 16.10 -16.12
CA SER A 92 -34.88 14.68 -16.21
C SER A 92 -33.66 14.45 -17.12
N ALA A 93 -33.47 15.28 -18.15
CA ALA A 93 -32.31 15.17 -19.04
C ALA A 93 -31.04 15.71 -18.37
N GLU A 94 -31.14 16.86 -17.71
CA GLU A 94 -30.03 17.47 -16.97
C GLU A 94 -29.58 16.60 -15.79
N LEU A 95 -30.51 15.91 -15.12
CA LEU A 95 -30.15 14.95 -14.05
C LEU A 95 -29.37 13.74 -14.59
N LEU A 96 -29.74 13.23 -15.77
CA LEU A 96 -29.02 12.12 -16.41
C LEU A 96 -27.63 12.55 -16.89
N GLU A 97 -27.52 13.74 -17.47
CA GLU A 97 -26.23 14.34 -17.88
C GLU A 97 -25.33 14.56 -16.65
N LEU A 98 -25.87 15.14 -15.58
CA LEU A 98 -25.14 15.35 -14.33
C LEU A 98 -24.71 14.03 -13.66
N LEU A 99 -25.57 13.00 -13.71
CA LEU A 99 -25.23 11.66 -13.25
C LEU A 99 -24.05 11.08 -14.04
N GLU A 100 -24.14 11.14 -15.37
CA GLU A 100 -23.09 10.64 -16.26
C GLU A 100 -21.76 11.37 -16.04
N ASP A 101 -21.77 12.71 -16.02
CA ASP A 101 -20.57 13.51 -15.80
C ASP A 101 -19.94 13.19 -14.44
N ASN A 102 -20.74 13.11 -13.37
CA ASN A 102 -20.21 12.77 -12.04
C ASN A 102 -19.65 11.35 -11.98
N LEU A 103 -20.31 10.37 -12.61
CA LEU A 103 -19.77 9.01 -12.69
C LEU A 103 -18.44 8.98 -13.46
N GLN A 104 -18.32 9.73 -14.56
CA GLN A 104 -17.06 9.84 -15.31
C GLN A 104 -15.95 10.51 -14.49
N LEU A 105 -16.23 11.59 -13.78
CA LEU A 105 -15.26 12.25 -12.90
C LEU A 105 -14.75 11.29 -11.81
N VAL A 106 -15.66 10.54 -11.17
CA VAL A 106 -15.31 9.54 -10.14
C VAL A 106 -14.49 8.39 -10.72
N ASN A 107 -14.84 7.90 -11.91
CA ASN A 107 -14.10 6.83 -12.61
C ASN A 107 -12.65 7.25 -12.92
N ASN A 108 -12.42 8.53 -13.21
CA ASN A 108 -11.07 9.07 -13.36
C ASN A 108 -10.37 9.21 -12.01
N HIS A 109 -10.94 9.99 -11.10
CA HIS A 109 -10.39 10.16 -9.76
C HIS A 109 -11.43 10.77 -8.79
N PRO A 110 -11.61 10.23 -7.57
CA PRO A 110 -12.59 10.74 -6.59
C PRO A 110 -12.49 12.26 -6.32
N ASN A 111 -11.26 12.77 -6.19
CA ASN A 111 -10.95 14.19 -5.98
C ASN A 111 -11.46 15.15 -7.09
N LEU A 112 -11.84 14.66 -8.26
CA LEU A 112 -12.37 15.51 -9.34
C LEU A 112 -13.83 15.90 -9.12
N LEU A 113 -14.58 15.14 -8.30
CA LEU A 113 -16.00 15.40 -8.04
C LEU A 113 -16.24 16.71 -7.29
N VAL A 114 -15.27 17.17 -6.49
CA VAL A 114 -15.38 18.43 -5.74
C VAL A 114 -15.05 19.60 -6.67
N GLN A 115 -16.05 20.43 -6.98
CA GLN A 115 -15.89 21.57 -7.88
C GLN A 115 -14.97 22.66 -7.32
N HIS A 116 -14.94 22.84 -5.99
CA HIS A 116 -13.99 23.73 -5.33
C HIS A 116 -12.57 23.21 -5.52
N TYR A 117 -11.72 24.07 -6.08
CA TYR A 117 -10.33 23.78 -6.35
C TYR A 117 -9.64 23.22 -5.10
N ILE A 118 -9.12 21.99 -5.18
CA ILE A 118 -8.17 21.49 -4.20
C ILE A 118 -6.96 22.42 -4.30
N PRO A 119 -6.61 23.18 -3.24
CA PRO A 119 -5.45 24.04 -3.28
C PRO A 119 -4.23 23.24 -3.72
N LYS A 120 -3.47 23.72 -4.72
CA LYS A 120 -2.24 23.06 -5.19
C LYS A 120 -1.26 22.75 -4.06
N SER A 121 -1.26 23.58 -3.02
CA SER A 121 -0.49 23.35 -1.80
C SER A 121 -0.89 22.07 -1.07
N LEU A 122 -2.19 21.71 -1.07
CA LEU A 122 -2.65 20.45 -0.49
C LEU A 122 -2.21 19.26 -1.35
N ILE A 123 -2.27 19.37 -2.68
CA ILE A 123 -1.76 18.32 -3.58
C ILE A 123 -0.26 18.08 -3.36
N LEU A 124 0.52 19.16 -3.11
CA LEU A 124 1.95 19.07 -2.79
C LEU A 124 2.24 18.54 -1.38
N MET A 125 1.26 18.61 -0.46
CA MET A 125 1.37 18.10 0.91
C MET A 125 0.85 16.67 1.07
N GLU A 126 -0.02 16.22 0.16
CA GLU A 126 -0.54 14.86 0.19
C GLU A 126 0.55 13.85 -0.23
N PRO A 127 0.66 12.72 0.48
CA PRO A 127 1.57 11.66 0.08
C PRO A 127 1.10 11.07 -1.25
N HIS A 128 2.02 10.92 -2.19
CA HIS A 128 1.77 10.37 -3.52
C HIS A 128 1.04 9.02 -3.48
N GLU A 129 1.40 8.15 -2.52
CA GLU A 129 0.77 6.84 -2.30
C GLU A 129 -0.73 6.95 -2.08
N ARG A 130 -1.20 8.00 -1.40
CA ARG A 130 -2.64 8.20 -1.14
C ARG A 130 -3.37 8.62 -2.40
N LEU A 131 -2.81 9.55 -3.19
CA LEU A 131 -3.40 9.94 -4.47
C LEU A 131 -3.53 8.73 -5.39
N VAL A 132 -2.47 7.93 -5.49
CA VAL A 132 -2.45 6.70 -6.30
C VAL A 132 -3.45 5.67 -5.77
N ALA A 133 -3.49 5.41 -4.46
CA ALA A 133 -4.38 4.40 -3.87
C ALA A 133 -5.86 4.69 -4.13
N THR A 134 -6.27 5.96 -4.16
CA THR A 134 -7.68 6.35 -4.29
C THR A 134 -8.29 6.16 -5.68
N SER A 135 -7.51 5.92 -6.74
CA SER A 135 -8.04 5.69 -8.09
C SER A 135 -7.32 4.54 -8.80
N GLY A 136 -8.08 3.57 -9.30
CA GLY A 136 -7.52 2.45 -10.05
C GLY A 136 -6.74 2.91 -11.29
N LYS A 137 -7.23 3.92 -12.03
CA LYS A 137 -6.51 4.47 -13.21
C LYS A 137 -5.16 5.04 -12.81
N PHE A 138 -5.08 5.66 -11.63
CA PHE A 138 -3.85 6.23 -11.11
C PHE A 138 -2.90 5.14 -10.59
N GLN A 139 -3.42 4.04 -10.02
CA GLN A 139 -2.61 2.84 -9.73
C GLN A 139 -2.00 2.26 -11.00
N ALA A 140 -2.78 2.09 -12.07
CA ALA A 140 -2.28 1.61 -13.35
C ALA A 140 -1.25 2.56 -13.95
N LEU A 141 -1.52 3.87 -13.94
CA LEU A 141 -0.61 4.90 -14.44
C LEU A 141 0.71 4.93 -13.65
N ASP A 142 0.64 4.81 -12.32
CA ASP A 142 1.81 4.78 -11.44
C ASP A 142 2.76 3.63 -11.81
N GLN A 143 2.19 2.44 -12.05
CA GLN A 143 2.93 1.26 -12.50
C GLN A 143 3.50 1.43 -13.92
N ILE A 144 2.73 2.03 -14.84
CA ILE A 144 3.21 2.31 -16.20
C ILE A 144 4.40 3.28 -16.16
N ILE A 145 4.33 4.34 -15.35
CA ILE A 145 5.43 5.27 -15.14
C ILE A 145 6.65 4.53 -14.58
N PHE A 146 6.45 3.65 -13.59
CA PHE A 146 7.54 2.85 -13.01
C PHE A 146 8.21 1.94 -14.06
N LEU A 147 7.44 1.32 -14.95
CA LEU A 147 7.98 0.47 -16.03
C LEU A 147 8.73 1.27 -17.11
N LEU A 148 8.43 2.56 -17.26
CA LEU A 148 8.98 3.43 -18.31
C LEU A 148 10.12 4.33 -17.81
N GLN A 149 10.37 4.41 -16.49
CA GLN A 149 11.31 5.37 -15.90
C GLN A 149 12.76 5.24 -16.42
N ASP A 150 13.18 4.03 -16.79
CA ASP A 150 14.54 3.71 -17.24
C ASP A 150 14.69 3.78 -18.77
N GLN A 151 13.64 4.19 -19.50
CA GLN A 151 13.60 4.17 -20.96
C GLN A 151 13.76 5.58 -21.54
N GLU A 152 14.62 5.73 -22.55
CA GLU A 152 14.74 6.98 -23.30
C GLU A 152 13.56 7.14 -24.27
N LYS A 153 12.45 7.73 -23.77
CA LYS A 153 11.19 7.84 -24.51
C LYS A 153 10.49 9.17 -24.29
N HIS A 154 9.71 9.59 -25.29
CA HIS A 154 8.79 10.71 -25.19
C HIS A 154 7.34 10.22 -25.22
N ILE A 155 6.63 10.36 -24.09
CA ILE A 155 5.28 9.84 -23.92
C ILE A 155 4.31 11.00 -23.73
N VAL A 156 3.22 11.03 -24.50
CA VAL A 156 2.17 12.04 -24.32
C VAL A 156 1.09 11.49 -23.41
N ILE A 157 0.72 12.22 -22.37
CA ILE A 157 -0.47 11.93 -21.55
C ILE A 157 -1.56 12.94 -21.88
N VAL A 158 -2.72 12.41 -22.28
CA VAL A 158 -3.90 13.18 -22.62
C VAL A 158 -4.98 13.00 -21.56
N SER A 159 -5.42 14.12 -20.98
CA SER A 159 -6.51 14.20 -19.99
C SER A 159 -7.65 15.06 -20.50
N ARG A 160 -8.85 14.91 -19.91
CA ARG A 160 -10.01 15.73 -20.31
C ARG A 160 -9.93 17.13 -19.69
N GLU A 161 -9.55 17.20 -18.42
CA GLU A 161 -9.56 18.44 -17.64
C GLU A 161 -8.17 18.88 -17.16
N SER A 162 -8.00 20.18 -16.94
CA SER A 162 -6.76 20.72 -16.35
C SER A 162 -6.57 20.29 -14.89
N LYS A 163 -7.66 20.04 -14.16
CA LYS A 163 -7.64 19.54 -12.77
C LYS A 163 -7.11 18.10 -12.71
N GLU A 164 -7.53 17.27 -13.66
CA GLU A 164 -7.00 15.92 -13.81
C GLU A 164 -5.49 15.95 -14.07
N LEU A 165 -5.00 16.89 -14.88
CA LEU A 165 -3.57 17.10 -15.05
C LEU A 165 -2.84 17.57 -13.78
N ASP A 166 -3.49 18.33 -12.89
CA ASP A 166 -2.88 18.67 -11.59
C ASP A 166 -2.66 17.40 -10.76
N LEU A 167 -3.61 16.45 -10.78
CA LEU A 167 -3.49 15.17 -10.09
C LEU A 167 -2.43 14.27 -10.74
N VAL A 168 -2.39 14.20 -12.08
CA VAL A 168 -1.36 13.46 -12.83
C VAL A 168 0.02 14.05 -12.57
N GLU A 169 0.16 15.38 -12.53
CA GLU A 169 1.40 16.02 -12.13
C GLU A 169 1.77 15.61 -10.71
N GLY A 170 0.82 15.64 -9.77
CA GLY A 170 0.99 15.17 -8.39
C GLY A 170 1.54 13.75 -8.25
N THR A 171 1.12 12.80 -9.09
CA THR A 171 1.65 11.41 -9.06
C THR A 171 3.02 11.27 -9.70
N MET A 172 3.42 12.20 -10.56
CA MET A 172 4.74 12.25 -11.17
C MET A 172 5.79 12.89 -10.25
N LEU A 173 5.36 13.68 -9.27
CA LEU A 173 6.27 14.35 -8.34
C LEU A 173 7.09 13.38 -7.51
N GLY A 174 8.38 13.68 -7.35
CA GLY A 174 9.31 12.86 -6.57
C GLY A 174 9.85 11.63 -7.31
N LYS A 175 9.37 11.34 -8.54
CA LYS A 175 9.89 10.27 -9.38
C LYS A 175 11.08 10.72 -10.23
N GLN A 176 11.88 9.75 -10.68
CA GLN A 176 13.04 9.96 -11.54
C GLN A 176 12.63 10.09 -13.01
N ILE A 177 11.81 11.10 -13.32
CA ILE A 177 11.23 11.32 -14.65
C ILE A 177 11.25 12.81 -14.99
N ASN A 178 11.31 13.14 -16.28
CA ASN A 178 11.07 14.50 -16.76
C ASN A 178 9.61 14.63 -17.17
N TYR A 179 9.00 15.78 -16.92
CA TYR A 179 7.67 16.08 -17.45
C TYR A 179 7.56 17.53 -17.94
N HIS A 180 6.75 17.74 -18.97
CA HIS A 180 6.45 19.03 -19.59
C HIS A 180 4.94 19.20 -19.69
N ARG A 181 4.41 20.23 -19.04
CA ARG A 181 2.98 20.52 -19.06
C ARG A 181 2.68 21.67 -20.03
N TYR A 182 1.81 21.40 -21.00
CA TYR A 182 1.38 22.38 -22.00
C TYR A 182 0.02 22.99 -21.68
N SER A 183 -0.75 22.35 -20.79
CA SER A 183 -2.11 22.76 -20.44
C SER A 183 -2.28 23.16 -18.99
N GLY A 184 -2.73 24.40 -18.78
CA GLY A 184 -2.89 24.97 -17.44
C GLY A 184 -1.56 25.50 -16.88
N GLY A 185 -1.55 25.92 -15.62
CA GLY A 185 -0.32 26.26 -14.92
C GLY A 185 0.21 25.04 -14.18
N SER A 186 1.48 24.67 -14.37
CA SER A 186 2.12 23.59 -13.60
C SER A 186 2.09 23.86 -12.09
N LEU A 187 2.12 22.79 -11.30
CA LEU A 187 2.21 22.84 -9.84
C LEU A 187 3.51 23.53 -9.37
N TYR A 188 4.63 23.30 -10.06
CA TYR A 188 5.95 23.85 -9.71
C TYR A 188 6.25 25.20 -10.33
N ASP A 189 5.78 25.43 -11.55
CA ASP A 189 6.19 26.59 -12.36
C ASP A 189 5.67 27.93 -11.79
N GLN A 190 4.61 27.89 -10.97
CA GLN A 190 4.11 29.07 -10.24
C GLN A 190 5.01 29.49 -9.07
N PHE A 191 5.77 28.57 -8.47
CA PHE A 191 6.75 28.88 -7.42
C PHE A 191 8.12 29.32 -7.99
N VAL A 192 8.45 28.90 -9.21
CA VAL A 192 9.68 29.32 -9.90
C VAL A 192 9.49 30.68 -10.59
N LYS A 193 8.32 30.96 -11.18
CA LYS A 193 8.03 32.26 -11.82
C LYS A 193 7.89 33.44 -10.85
N SER A 194 7.68 33.20 -9.56
CA SER A 194 7.85 34.25 -8.53
C SER A 194 9.32 34.65 -8.33
N HIS A 195 10.28 33.79 -8.68
CA HIS A 195 11.72 34.06 -8.56
C HIS A 195 12.44 34.34 -9.90
N GLU A 196 11.86 34.00 -11.05
CA GLU A 196 12.48 34.24 -12.36
C GLU A 196 12.23 35.63 -12.97
N ASN A 197 11.29 36.41 -12.43
CA ASN A 197 10.93 37.72 -13.00
C ASN A 197 11.95 38.87 -12.75
N VAL A 198 13.16 38.57 -12.24
CA VAL A 198 14.18 39.60 -11.98
C VAL A 198 15.40 39.53 -12.91
N ASN A 199 15.56 38.51 -13.76
CA ASN A 199 16.74 38.42 -14.63
C ASN A 199 16.47 37.87 -16.04
N ARG A 200 15.97 38.72 -16.95
CA ARG A 200 16.35 38.61 -18.37
C ARG A 200 16.73 39.99 -18.92
N PRO A 201 17.94 40.18 -19.49
CA PRO A 201 18.20 41.31 -20.36
C PRO A 201 17.30 41.19 -21.59
N GLN A 202 16.69 42.31 -21.99
CA GLN A 202 15.88 42.37 -23.18
C GLN A 202 16.70 42.03 -24.42
N HIS A 203 16.41 40.88 -25.04
CA HIS A 203 16.54 40.74 -26.48
C HIS A 203 15.18 40.41 -27.06
N ARG A 204 14.62 41.42 -27.74
CA ARG A 204 13.48 41.33 -28.63
C ARG A 204 13.72 40.25 -29.67
N HIS A 205 12.77 39.33 -29.84
CA HIS A 205 12.23 39.02 -31.16
C HIS A 205 10.73 38.75 -31.02
N HIS A 206 9.96 39.62 -31.68
CA HIS A 206 8.53 39.55 -31.87
C HIS A 206 8.15 38.32 -32.68
N TYR A 207 7.12 37.57 -32.25
CA TYR A 207 5.93 37.35 -33.07
C TYR A 207 4.70 37.43 -32.16
N HIS A 208 3.74 38.28 -32.57
CA HIS A 208 2.49 38.60 -31.88
C HIS A 208 1.33 38.04 -32.71
N GLN A 209 0.32 37.46 -32.05
CA GLN A 209 -1.10 37.59 -32.41
C GLN A 209 -1.93 37.26 -31.15
N THR A 210 -2.27 38.23 -30.29
CA THR A 210 -3.54 39.00 -30.21
C THR A 210 -4.83 38.20 -30.43
N ILE A 211 -5.51 37.89 -29.33
CA ILE A 211 -6.98 37.93 -29.25
C ILE A 211 -7.33 38.81 -28.04
N GLN A 212 -8.00 39.92 -28.33
CA GLN A 212 -8.60 40.83 -27.35
C GLN A 212 -10.04 40.37 -27.09
N PHE A 213 -10.47 40.36 -25.83
CA PHE A 213 -11.87 40.61 -25.49
C PHE A 213 -11.97 41.67 -24.40
N SER A 214 -12.81 42.65 -24.71
CA SER A 214 -13.09 43.91 -24.04
C SER A 214 -14.02 43.74 -22.84
N ASN A 215 -13.67 44.35 -21.71
CA ASN A 215 -14.59 44.59 -20.59
C ASN A 215 -15.26 45.96 -20.76
N ASN A 216 -16.59 45.96 -20.92
CA ASN A 216 -17.45 47.14 -20.75
C ASN A 216 -18.26 47.00 -19.45
N ARG A 217 -18.33 48.10 -18.70
CA ARG A 217 -19.13 48.31 -17.49
C ARG A 217 -20.46 49.00 -17.79
N SER A 218 -21.46 48.71 -16.96
CA SER A 218 -22.54 49.61 -16.48
C SER A 218 -23.19 48.90 -15.28
N ASP A 219 -22.94 49.31 -14.03
CA ASP A 219 -23.64 50.34 -13.23
C ASP A 219 -25.15 50.08 -13.03
N ASP A 220 -25.54 49.72 -11.80
CA ASP A 220 -26.69 50.36 -11.14
C ASP A 220 -26.60 50.31 -9.58
N SER A 221 -27.29 51.26 -8.96
CA SER A 221 -27.14 51.89 -7.64
C SER A 221 -27.98 51.26 -6.50
N SER A 222 -27.68 51.39 -5.20
CA SER A 222 -28.05 52.56 -4.37
C SER A 222 -27.63 52.44 -2.88
N THR A 223 -27.12 53.56 -2.34
CA THR A 223 -26.74 53.99 -0.94
C THR A 223 -27.96 54.25 -0.02
N PRO A 224 -27.90 54.65 1.31
CA PRO A 224 -26.94 55.59 1.98
C PRO A 224 -26.64 55.37 3.50
N THR A 225 -25.68 56.06 4.15
CA THR A 225 -25.88 57.41 4.74
C THR A 225 -24.62 58.00 5.44
N TYR A 226 -24.31 59.27 5.07
CA TYR A 226 -23.83 60.46 5.80
C TYR A 226 -22.70 60.35 6.87
N SER A 227 -21.62 61.16 6.84
CA SER A 227 -21.61 62.63 6.80
C SER A 227 -20.21 63.26 6.56
N ALA A 228 -20.21 64.32 5.73
CA ALA A 228 -19.44 65.60 5.73
C ALA A 228 -17.91 65.61 5.98
N SER A 229 -17.04 65.87 4.99
CA SER A 229 -16.60 67.17 4.39
C SER A 229 -15.58 67.95 5.25
N ASN A 230 -14.56 68.68 4.77
CA ASN A 230 -14.08 69.07 3.44
C ASN A 230 -12.65 69.65 3.56
N ASN A 231 -11.82 69.51 2.52
CA ASN A 231 -10.84 70.49 1.96
C ASN A 231 -9.37 70.04 1.72
N LYS A 232 -9.15 69.71 0.44
CA LYS A 232 -8.23 70.36 -0.55
C LYS A 232 -6.74 70.57 -0.23
N LYS A 233 -5.96 69.83 -1.06
CA LYS A 233 -4.93 70.26 -2.04
C LYS A 233 -3.43 70.08 -1.68
N LYS A 234 -2.81 69.28 -2.57
CA LYS A 234 -1.44 69.38 -3.15
C LYS A 234 -0.25 68.92 -2.28
N ASN A 235 0.36 67.79 -2.64
CA ASN A 235 1.58 67.74 -3.49
C ASN A 235 2.21 66.34 -3.54
N ASN A 236 2.61 65.93 -4.74
CA ASN A 236 3.47 64.78 -5.02
C ASN A 236 4.82 64.87 -4.31
N LYS A 237 5.32 63.74 -3.76
CA LYS A 237 6.76 63.38 -3.75
C LYS A 237 6.98 61.93 -3.32
N LYS A 238 7.40 61.12 -4.30
CA LYS A 238 8.32 59.95 -4.26
C LYS A 238 8.45 59.22 -2.91
N LYS A 239 7.81 58.04 -2.79
CA LYS A 239 8.22 57.00 -1.84
C LYS A 239 9.35 56.16 -2.45
N GLY A 240 10.42 55.99 -1.69
CA GLY A 240 11.65 55.32 -2.08
C GLY A 240 11.49 53.82 -2.29
N LEU A 241 12.33 53.32 -3.21
CA LEU A 241 12.65 51.90 -3.41
C LEU A 241 12.93 51.23 -2.06
N LYS A 242 12.19 50.15 -1.77
CA LYS A 242 12.65 49.12 -0.84
C LYS A 242 13.62 48.22 -1.62
N ASP A 243 14.76 47.94 -1.02
CA ASP A 243 15.67 46.89 -1.47
C ASP A 243 14.99 45.53 -1.24
N ASP A 244 14.38 44.99 -2.28
CA ASP A 244 13.86 43.62 -2.30
C ASP A 244 15.02 42.65 -2.60
N TYR A 245 15.95 42.53 -1.64
CA TYR A 245 17.01 41.53 -1.71
C TYR A 245 16.43 40.15 -1.41
N GLU A 246 16.00 39.45 -2.46
CA GLU A 246 15.78 38.01 -2.43
C GLU A 246 17.11 37.29 -2.68
N PRO A 247 17.57 36.41 -1.77
CA PRO A 247 18.85 35.72 -1.93
C PRO A 247 18.82 34.82 -3.16
N ARG A 248 19.71 35.11 -4.12
CA ARG A 248 19.91 34.27 -5.32
C ARG A 248 20.44 32.90 -4.92
N ILE A 249 19.66 31.85 -5.18
CA ILE A 249 20.14 30.48 -5.13
C ILE A 249 21.24 30.35 -6.19
N SER A 250 22.47 30.03 -5.77
CA SER A 250 23.60 29.95 -6.71
C SER A 250 23.40 28.81 -7.72
N LYS A 251 23.91 28.98 -8.95
CA LYS A 251 23.91 27.92 -9.98
C LYS A 251 24.61 26.62 -9.55
N ASN A 252 25.38 26.67 -8.46
CA ASN A 252 26.10 25.54 -7.88
C ASN A 252 25.38 24.97 -6.65
N ASN A 253 24.12 25.36 -6.39
CA ASN A 253 23.34 24.77 -5.30
C ASN A 253 22.99 23.32 -5.65
N PRO A 254 23.32 22.33 -4.81
CA PRO A 254 22.99 20.93 -5.05
C PRO A 254 21.49 20.68 -5.29
N LEU A 255 20.60 21.54 -4.77
CA LEU A 255 19.15 21.49 -5.06
C LEU A 255 18.82 21.84 -6.52
N LEU A 256 19.53 22.80 -7.12
CA LEU A 256 19.41 23.15 -8.54
C LEU A 256 20.01 22.07 -9.44
N ALA A 257 21.08 21.41 -8.99
CA ALA A 257 21.68 20.26 -9.68
C ALA A 257 20.80 19.00 -9.60
N GLN A 258 20.01 18.83 -8.55
CA GLN A 258 19.01 17.76 -8.43
C GLN A 258 17.75 18.02 -9.28
N LEU A 259 17.35 19.29 -9.42
CA LEU A 259 16.24 19.71 -10.30
C LEU A 259 16.60 19.62 -11.79
N ASN A 260 17.88 19.74 -12.14
CA ASN A 260 18.40 19.60 -13.51
C ASN A 260 18.99 18.20 -13.79
N LYS A 261 18.55 17.17 -13.07
CA LYS A 261 18.88 15.79 -13.45
C LYS A 261 18.10 15.44 -14.70
N ASP A 262 18.81 15.25 -15.81
CA ASP A 262 18.21 14.70 -17.02
C ASP A 262 17.85 13.24 -16.75
N TYR A 263 16.57 12.97 -16.61
CA TYR A 263 16.03 11.62 -16.64
C TYR A 263 15.81 11.16 -18.10
N PRO A 264 15.93 9.86 -18.40
CA PRO A 264 15.84 9.37 -19.77
C PRO A 264 14.42 9.52 -20.35
N VAL A 265 13.39 9.37 -19.53
CA VAL A 265 11.99 9.45 -19.97
C VAL A 265 11.42 10.86 -19.84
N ASN A 266 10.69 11.31 -20.85
CA ASN A 266 10.01 12.60 -20.91
C ASN A 266 8.49 12.41 -21.09
N PHE A 267 7.71 12.92 -20.14
CA PHE A 267 6.25 12.92 -20.20
C PHE A 267 5.71 14.28 -20.65
N HIS A 268 4.86 14.30 -21.67
CA HIS A 268 4.22 15.50 -22.21
C HIS A 268 2.75 15.53 -21.80
N LEU A 269 2.39 16.44 -20.88
CA LEU A 269 1.05 16.53 -20.28
C LEU A 269 0.21 17.59 -21.02
N ILE A 270 -0.92 17.17 -21.60
CA ILE A 270 -1.79 18.05 -22.40
C ILE A 270 -3.27 17.65 -22.26
N THR A 271 -4.19 18.62 -22.35
CA THR A 271 -5.62 18.30 -22.38
C THR A 271 -6.11 18.01 -23.80
N SER A 272 -7.12 17.15 -23.94
CA SER A 272 -7.74 16.81 -25.23
C SER A 272 -8.23 18.04 -25.99
N ASN A 273 -8.71 19.07 -25.27
CA ASN A 273 -9.12 20.34 -25.85
C ASN A 273 -7.96 21.20 -26.38
N GLN A 274 -6.82 21.22 -25.69
CA GLN A 274 -5.68 22.03 -26.12
C GLN A 274 -4.82 21.35 -27.17
N LEU A 275 -4.84 20.02 -27.21
CA LEU A 275 -4.20 19.23 -28.26
C LEU A 275 -4.65 19.66 -29.65
N LYS A 276 -5.90 20.10 -29.80
CA LYS A 276 -6.47 20.60 -31.07
C LYS A 276 -5.70 21.78 -31.68
N ASN A 277 -5.09 22.62 -30.85
CA ASN A 277 -4.43 23.86 -31.25
C ASN A 277 -2.92 23.84 -30.98
N PHE A 278 -2.40 22.73 -30.47
CA PHE A 278 -1.01 22.61 -30.05
C PHE A 278 -0.20 21.84 -31.09
N ARG A 279 0.99 22.34 -31.39
CA ARG A 279 1.96 21.64 -32.23
C ARG A 279 3.19 21.33 -31.40
N PHE A 280 3.55 20.05 -31.37
CA PHE A 280 4.80 19.61 -30.79
C PHE A 280 5.98 20.13 -31.62
N PRO A 281 7.13 20.41 -31.00
CA PRO A 281 8.32 20.78 -31.74
C PRO A 281 8.76 19.64 -32.68
N GLU A 282 9.28 19.99 -33.86
CA GLU A 282 9.62 19.04 -34.95
C GLU A 282 10.61 17.93 -34.57
N ASN A 283 11.31 18.08 -33.43
CA ASN A 283 12.27 17.10 -32.90
C ASN A 283 11.72 16.26 -31.74
N ALA A 284 10.45 16.40 -31.38
CA ALA A 284 9.82 15.57 -30.36
C ALA A 284 9.50 14.19 -30.97
N ASN A 285 10.47 13.28 -30.94
CA ASN A 285 10.28 11.89 -31.38
C ASN A 285 9.34 11.17 -30.40
N LEU A 286 8.02 11.24 -30.62
CA LEU A 286 7.01 10.71 -29.69
C LEU A 286 6.84 9.20 -29.83
N ASP A 287 6.94 8.44 -28.73
CA ASP A 287 6.87 6.97 -28.78
C ASP A 287 5.47 6.40 -28.54
N MET A 288 4.65 7.09 -27.75
CA MET A 288 3.33 6.59 -27.32
C MET A 288 2.42 7.72 -26.82
N ILE A 289 1.12 7.54 -26.98
CA ILE A 289 0.08 8.38 -26.36
C ILE A 289 -0.68 7.54 -25.33
N ILE A 290 -0.70 7.98 -24.07
CA ILE A 290 -1.54 7.42 -23.00
C ILE A 290 -2.73 8.37 -22.81
N SER A 291 -3.95 7.85 -22.97
CA SER A 291 -5.17 8.65 -22.79
C SER A 291 -5.90 8.22 -21.53
N LEU A 292 -6.09 9.17 -20.62
CA LEU A 292 -7.02 9.06 -19.50
C LEU A 292 -8.45 9.43 -19.91
N ASP A 293 -8.58 10.25 -20.97
CA ASP A 293 -9.85 10.59 -21.60
C ASP A 293 -10.36 9.41 -22.45
N PRO A 294 -11.47 8.75 -22.06
CA PRO A 294 -12.01 7.62 -22.82
C PRO A 294 -12.55 8.05 -24.20
N TYR A 295 -13.04 9.29 -24.32
CA TYR A 295 -13.71 9.80 -25.52
C TYR A 295 -12.79 10.48 -26.52
N LEU A 296 -11.49 10.41 -26.31
CA LEU A 296 -10.50 10.93 -27.24
C LEU A 296 -10.69 10.27 -28.63
N ASP A 297 -11.13 11.04 -29.62
CA ASP A 297 -11.36 10.57 -30.99
C ASP A 297 -10.04 10.49 -31.77
N ILE A 298 -9.57 9.26 -31.94
CA ILE A 298 -8.28 8.94 -32.57
C ILE A 298 -8.27 9.25 -34.07
N LYS A 299 -9.46 9.31 -34.71
CA LYS A 299 -9.59 9.59 -36.14
C LYS A 299 -9.63 11.07 -36.45
N SER A 300 -9.62 11.92 -35.42
CA SER A 300 -9.59 13.37 -35.60
C SER A 300 -8.27 13.83 -36.21
N ASP A 301 -8.35 14.86 -37.06
CA ASP A 301 -7.22 15.37 -37.85
C ASP A 301 -6.01 15.75 -36.98
N TYR A 302 -6.26 16.36 -35.81
CA TYR A 302 -5.21 16.81 -34.91
C TYR A 302 -4.50 15.65 -34.20
N ILE A 303 -5.19 14.55 -33.88
CA ILE A 303 -4.54 13.36 -33.31
C ILE A 303 -3.76 12.64 -34.38
N MET A 304 -4.28 12.58 -35.61
CA MET A 304 -3.55 12.00 -36.73
C MET A 304 -2.28 12.80 -37.06
N GLU A 305 -2.30 14.14 -36.96
CA GLU A 305 -1.10 14.98 -37.06
C GLU A 305 -0.07 14.58 -35.99
N VAL A 306 -0.47 14.46 -34.73
CA VAL A 306 0.42 14.05 -33.63
C VAL A 306 0.97 12.64 -33.84
N ARG A 307 0.13 11.71 -34.29
CA ARG A 307 0.49 10.30 -34.49
C ARG A 307 1.40 10.06 -35.70
N THR A 308 1.54 11.05 -36.58
CA THR A 308 2.39 10.99 -37.78
C THR A 308 3.65 11.86 -37.67
N ILE A 309 3.89 12.50 -36.52
CA ILE A 309 5.07 13.37 -36.30
C ILE A 309 6.39 12.67 -36.63
N ASN A 310 6.52 11.38 -36.29
CA ASN A 310 7.75 10.63 -36.54
C ASN A 310 7.83 10.01 -37.96
N THR A 311 6.77 10.15 -38.77
CA THR A 311 6.71 9.52 -40.09
C THR A 311 7.25 10.44 -41.17
N LEU A 312 8.19 9.91 -41.96
CA LEU A 312 8.62 10.58 -43.18
C LEU A 312 7.49 10.53 -44.23
N PRO A 313 7.37 11.52 -45.13
CA PRO A 313 6.31 11.60 -46.15
C PRO A 313 6.19 10.37 -47.09
N SER A 314 7.19 9.48 -47.10
CA SER A 314 7.22 8.27 -47.93
C SER A 314 6.64 7.01 -47.25
N ASP A 315 6.49 6.99 -45.92
CA ASP A 315 6.11 5.81 -45.13
C ASP A 315 4.69 5.95 -44.55
N THR A 316 3.70 6.17 -45.41
CA THR A 316 2.38 6.67 -45.01
C THR A 316 1.42 5.65 -44.38
N VAL A 317 1.83 4.39 -44.19
CA VAL A 317 0.88 3.33 -43.78
C VAL A 317 1.32 2.50 -42.56
N ASN A 318 2.59 2.53 -42.15
CA ASN A 318 3.11 1.50 -41.24
C ASN A 318 3.74 1.97 -39.91
N ASN A 319 3.75 3.27 -39.58
CA ASN A 319 4.38 3.77 -38.35
C ASN A 319 3.52 4.87 -37.67
N LEU A 320 2.25 4.58 -37.38
CA LEU A 320 1.50 5.46 -36.49
C LEU A 320 2.09 5.35 -35.07
N ILE A 321 1.88 6.38 -34.26
CA ILE A 321 2.18 6.29 -32.83
C ILE A 321 1.01 5.57 -32.14
N PRO A 322 1.27 4.55 -31.29
CA PRO A 322 0.22 3.80 -30.63
C PRO A 322 -0.49 4.63 -29.55
N VAL A 323 -1.81 4.44 -29.44
CA VAL A 323 -2.65 5.06 -28.42
C VAL A 323 -3.09 4.01 -27.41
N PHE A 324 -2.79 4.24 -26.14
CA PHE A 324 -3.08 3.35 -25.02
C PHE A 324 -4.11 4.02 -24.09
N LYS A 325 -5.32 3.44 -24.00
CA LYS A 325 -6.43 3.97 -23.19
C LYS A 325 -6.60 3.17 -21.90
N LEU A 326 -6.71 3.87 -20.77
CA LEU A 326 -7.07 3.27 -19.49
C LEU A 326 -8.59 3.31 -19.30
N VAL A 327 -9.21 2.15 -19.13
CA VAL A 327 -10.67 2.01 -18.99
C VAL A 327 -10.99 1.31 -17.68
N THR A 328 -11.79 1.93 -16.82
CA THR A 328 -12.23 1.29 -15.57
C THR A 328 -13.27 0.21 -15.87
N VAL A 329 -13.09 -0.99 -15.33
CA VAL A 329 -13.99 -2.13 -15.50
C VAL A 329 -15.35 -1.81 -14.86
N ASN A 330 -16.43 -2.38 -15.43
CA ASN A 330 -17.82 -2.18 -14.99
C ASN A 330 -18.21 -0.71 -14.76
N SER A 331 -17.63 0.22 -15.52
CA SER A 331 -17.92 1.64 -15.46
C SER A 331 -18.80 2.11 -16.63
N VAL A 332 -19.29 3.34 -16.55
CA VAL A 332 -20.02 3.99 -17.67
C VAL A 332 -19.13 4.09 -18.92
N GLU A 333 -17.84 4.35 -18.74
CA GLU A 333 -16.88 4.42 -19.85
C GLU A 333 -16.70 3.07 -20.54
N HIS A 334 -16.60 2.00 -19.75
CA HIS A 334 -16.56 0.63 -20.27
C HIS A 334 -17.84 0.31 -21.05
N ALA A 335 -19.01 0.67 -20.50
CA ALA A 335 -20.27 0.46 -21.18
C ALA A 335 -20.31 1.15 -22.54
N ILE A 336 -19.93 2.43 -22.61
CA ILE A 336 -19.96 3.22 -23.86
C ILE A 336 -18.95 2.68 -24.87
N LEU A 337 -17.72 2.39 -24.45
CA LEU A 337 -16.66 1.94 -25.34
C LEU A 337 -16.86 0.49 -25.85
N ALA A 338 -17.42 -0.40 -25.03
CA ALA A 338 -17.62 -1.80 -25.41
C ALA A 338 -18.84 -2.00 -26.33
N SER A 339 -19.89 -1.20 -26.12
CA SER A 339 -21.15 -1.33 -26.85
C SER A 339 -21.25 -0.42 -28.07
N ASN A 340 -20.35 0.57 -28.22
CA ASN A 340 -20.46 1.68 -29.19
C ASN A 340 -21.83 2.38 -29.11
N VAL A 341 -22.47 2.32 -27.94
CA VAL A 341 -23.79 2.90 -27.73
C VAL A 341 -23.59 4.38 -27.40
N HIS A 342 -23.96 5.26 -28.33
CA HIS A 342 -24.06 6.70 -28.09
C HIS A 342 -25.22 7.07 -27.14
N ASN A 343 -26.00 6.09 -26.68
CA ASN A 343 -27.11 6.30 -25.76
C ASN A 343 -26.64 6.17 -24.30
N SER A 344 -26.38 7.33 -23.67
CA SER A 344 -25.97 7.45 -22.28
C SER A 344 -26.89 6.70 -21.31
N LYS A 345 -28.20 6.66 -21.57
CA LYS A 345 -29.16 5.93 -20.73
C LYS A 345 -28.82 4.45 -20.65
N GLN A 346 -28.55 3.80 -21.78
CA GLN A 346 -28.27 2.36 -21.79
C GLN A 346 -26.93 2.05 -21.11
N ALA A 347 -25.93 2.90 -21.33
CA ALA A 347 -24.63 2.76 -20.69
C ALA A 347 -24.70 2.81 -19.15
N VAL A 348 -25.50 3.75 -18.61
CA VAL A 348 -25.74 3.83 -17.16
C VAL A 348 -26.46 2.57 -16.65
N LEU A 349 -27.45 2.05 -17.38
CA LEU A 349 -28.17 0.83 -16.98
C LEU A 349 -27.30 -0.43 -17.02
N ASP A 350 -26.45 -0.58 -18.04
CA ASP A 350 -25.52 -1.71 -18.16
C ASP A 350 -24.45 -1.65 -17.04
N MET A 351 -23.95 -0.45 -16.74
CA MET A 351 -23.06 -0.22 -15.60
C MET A 351 -23.73 -0.61 -14.28
N LEU A 352 -24.96 -0.15 -14.03
CA LEU A 352 -25.70 -0.47 -12.81
C LEU A 352 -25.87 -1.98 -12.60
N PHE A 353 -26.09 -2.71 -13.69
CA PHE A 353 -26.25 -4.17 -13.62
C PHE A 353 -24.94 -4.89 -13.28
N CYS A 354 -23.80 -4.40 -13.80
CA CYS A 354 -22.48 -5.02 -13.60
C CYS A 354 -21.70 -4.45 -12.41
N ARG A 355 -22.23 -3.47 -11.68
CA ARG A 355 -21.49 -2.72 -10.64
C ARG A 355 -20.96 -3.56 -9.48
N ASN A 356 -21.57 -4.73 -9.26
CA ASN A 356 -21.18 -5.66 -8.19
C ASN A 356 -20.19 -6.73 -8.63
N ASP A 357 -19.92 -6.83 -9.93
CA ASP A 357 -18.96 -7.81 -10.43
C ASP A 357 -17.55 -7.37 -10.01
N GLU A 358 -16.89 -8.19 -9.21
CA GLU A 358 -15.52 -7.94 -8.77
C GLU A 358 -14.55 -8.18 -9.93
N PHE A 359 -13.66 -7.22 -10.13
CA PHE A 359 -12.51 -7.36 -11.02
C PHE A 359 -11.26 -7.46 -10.17
N ASP A 360 -10.50 -8.52 -10.37
CA ASP A 360 -9.31 -8.79 -9.57
C ASP A 360 -8.20 -7.80 -9.91
N ALA A 361 -7.73 -7.04 -8.91
CA ALA A 361 -6.62 -6.11 -9.07
C ALA A 361 -5.33 -6.84 -9.46
N ASP A 362 -5.14 -8.09 -9.02
CA ASP A 362 -3.97 -8.89 -9.37
C ASP A 362 -3.94 -9.23 -10.87
N GLU A 363 -5.10 -9.34 -11.51
CA GLU A 363 -5.18 -9.53 -12.97
C GLU A 363 -4.60 -8.33 -13.72
N MET A 364 -4.91 -7.10 -13.28
CA MET A 364 -4.35 -5.87 -13.86
C MET A 364 -2.82 -5.84 -13.74
N PHE A 365 -2.26 -6.12 -12.56
CA PHE A 365 -0.79 -6.12 -12.38
C PHE A 365 -0.11 -7.21 -13.21
N ASN A 366 -0.73 -8.38 -13.34
CA ASN A 366 -0.24 -9.45 -14.19
C ASN A 366 -0.26 -9.05 -15.67
N ASP A 367 -1.30 -8.34 -16.11
CA ASP A 367 -1.40 -7.85 -17.47
C ASP A 367 -0.38 -6.72 -17.76
N LEU A 368 -0.12 -5.83 -16.80
CA LEU A 368 0.94 -4.83 -16.90
C LEU A 368 2.34 -5.45 -17.01
N LYS A 369 2.62 -6.54 -16.26
CA LYS A 369 3.89 -7.28 -16.39
C LYS A 369 4.05 -7.89 -17.79
N LYS A 370 2.97 -8.43 -18.38
CA LYS A 370 3.00 -8.93 -19.76
C LYS A 370 3.21 -7.82 -20.79
N LEU A 371 2.78 -6.60 -20.48
CA LEU A 371 2.96 -5.42 -21.34
C LEU A 371 4.37 -4.84 -21.30
N GLN A 372 5.23 -5.23 -20.34
CA GLN A 372 6.58 -4.70 -20.23
C GLN A 372 7.38 -4.81 -21.55
N PRO A 373 7.46 -5.96 -22.25
CA PRO A 373 8.16 -6.03 -23.54
C PRO A 373 7.53 -5.12 -24.61
N TRP A 374 6.21 -4.94 -24.56
CA TRP A 374 5.50 -4.07 -25.48
C TRP A 374 5.84 -2.60 -25.27
N PHE A 375 5.92 -2.15 -24.02
CA PHE A 375 6.35 -0.80 -23.68
C PHE A 375 7.77 -0.48 -24.17
N HIS A 376 8.68 -1.47 -24.27
CA HIS A 376 10.03 -1.25 -24.79
C HIS A 376 10.04 -1.01 -26.31
N SER A 377 9.23 -1.72 -27.08
CA SER A 377 9.18 -1.54 -28.53
C SER A 377 7.75 -1.68 -29.07
N PRO A 378 6.90 -0.65 -28.88
CA PRO A 378 5.47 -0.71 -29.21
C PRO A 378 5.16 -0.99 -30.69
N LEU A 379 6.06 -0.56 -31.58
CA LEU A 379 5.94 -0.75 -33.03
C LEU A 379 6.48 -2.11 -33.52
N GLN A 380 7.34 -2.77 -32.75
CA GLN A 380 8.02 -4.00 -33.16
C GLN A 380 7.42 -5.26 -32.51
N THR A 381 6.84 -5.09 -31.33
CA THR A 381 6.31 -6.18 -30.52
C THR A 381 4.78 -6.25 -30.63
N GLN A 382 4.24 -7.45 -30.49
CA GLN A 382 2.80 -7.66 -30.51
C GLN A 382 2.17 -7.26 -29.18
N PHE A 383 0.97 -6.71 -29.25
CA PHE A 383 0.21 -6.37 -28.05
C PHE A 383 -0.32 -7.65 -27.38
N PRO A 384 0.01 -7.89 -26.10
CA PRO A 384 -0.26 -9.16 -25.43
C PRO A 384 -1.70 -9.32 -24.90
N LEU A 385 -2.51 -8.25 -24.92
CA LEU A 385 -3.88 -8.25 -24.39
C LEU A 385 -4.93 -8.22 -25.52
N PRO A 386 -6.20 -8.56 -25.23
CA PRO A 386 -7.28 -8.48 -26.20
C PRO A 386 -7.42 -7.07 -26.79
N LEU A 387 -7.51 -6.99 -28.12
CA LEU A 387 -7.65 -5.71 -28.84
C LEU A 387 -9.04 -5.07 -28.68
N LYS A 388 -10.04 -5.86 -28.28
CA LYS A 388 -11.42 -5.40 -28.06
C LYS A 388 -11.77 -5.46 -26.59
N ILE A 389 -12.43 -4.42 -26.13
CA ILE A 389 -13.01 -4.36 -24.78
C ILE A 389 -14.15 -5.41 -24.70
N PRO A 390 -14.19 -6.23 -23.64
CA PRO A 390 -15.30 -7.15 -23.39
C PRO A 390 -16.64 -6.43 -23.34
N LYS A 391 -17.71 -7.05 -23.84
CA LYS A 391 -19.05 -6.46 -23.72
C LYS A 391 -19.59 -6.65 -22.30
N LEU A 392 -20.13 -5.58 -21.73
CA LEU A 392 -20.87 -5.67 -20.47
C LEU A 392 -22.14 -6.51 -20.65
N ARG A 393 -22.58 -7.12 -19.55
CA ARG A 393 -23.87 -7.81 -19.50
C ARG A 393 -24.96 -6.75 -19.40
N SER A 394 -26.02 -6.92 -20.18
CA SER A 394 -27.22 -6.10 -20.09
C SER A 394 -28.31 -6.86 -19.35
N ALA A 395 -29.06 -6.17 -18.51
CA ALA A 395 -30.21 -6.76 -17.81
C ALA A 395 -31.28 -7.20 -18.81
N SER A 396 -31.88 -8.38 -18.57
CA SER A 396 -32.94 -8.92 -19.42
C SER A 396 -34.34 -8.44 -19.01
N SER A 397 -34.50 -7.95 -17.78
CA SER A 397 -35.76 -7.41 -17.26
C SER A 397 -35.58 -6.16 -16.41
N SER A 398 -36.63 -5.35 -16.30
CA SER A 398 -36.68 -4.18 -15.40
C SER A 398 -36.59 -4.58 -13.92
N GLU A 399 -37.09 -5.76 -13.54
CA GLU A 399 -36.98 -6.29 -12.17
C GLU A 399 -35.53 -6.55 -11.76
N GLN A 400 -34.70 -7.06 -12.68
CA GLN A 400 -33.27 -7.25 -12.44
C GLN A 400 -32.56 -5.91 -12.21
N LEU A 401 -32.93 -4.87 -12.95
CA LEU A 401 -32.39 -3.52 -12.77
C LEU A 401 -32.85 -2.90 -11.45
N LEU A 402 -34.11 -3.08 -11.05
CA LEU A 402 -34.61 -2.60 -9.77
C LEU A 402 -33.91 -3.29 -8.59
N LYS A 403 -33.66 -4.60 -8.69
CA LYS A 403 -32.85 -5.33 -7.71
C LYS A 403 -31.41 -4.81 -7.68
N SER A 404 -30.84 -4.46 -8.83
CA SER A 404 -29.50 -3.89 -8.91
C SER A 404 -29.39 -2.52 -8.26
N LEU A 405 -30.50 -1.79 -8.03
CA LEU A 405 -30.54 -0.50 -7.31
C LEU A 405 -30.60 -0.63 -5.77
N GLU A 406 -30.68 -1.84 -5.23
CA GLU A 406 -30.57 -2.06 -3.78
C GLU A 406 -29.20 -1.58 -3.27
N PRO A 407 -29.13 -0.91 -2.11
CA PRO A 407 -27.88 -0.31 -1.65
C PRO A 407 -26.84 -1.39 -1.39
N VAL A 408 -25.62 -1.18 -1.89
CA VAL A 408 -24.51 -2.12 -1.72
C VAL A 408 -23.55 -1.57 -0.68
N GLU A 409 -23.31 -2.35 0.37
CA GLU A 409 -22.38 -1.96 1.43
C GLU A 409 -20.99 -2.50 1.12
N HIS A 410 -20.09 -1.63 0.64
CA HIS A 410 -18.69 -1.99 0.40
C HIS A 410 -17.83 -1.93 1.67
N LEU A 411 -18.29 -1.19 2.70
CA LEU A 411 -17.62 -1.07 3.99
C LEU A 411 -18.26 -2.03 4.99
N GLN A 412 -17.61 -3.17 5.24
CA GLN A 412 -18.03 -4.13 6.25
C GLN A 412 -16.85 -4.54 7.14
N VAL A 413 -17.07 -4.58 8.45
CA VAL A 413 -16.16 -5.22 9.38
C VAL A 413 -16.58 -6.68 9.53
N TYR A 414 -15.69 -7.62 9.20
CA TYR A 414 -15.94 -9.05 9.37
C TYR A 414 -16.46 -9.35 10.79
N GLY A 415 -17.66 -9.93 10.87
CA GLY A 415 -18.31 -10.28 12.15
C GLY A 415 -18.93 -9.11 12.92
N SER A 416 -19.02 -7.90 12.36
CA SER A 416 -19.94 -6.87 12.86
C SER A 416 -21.36 -7.19 12.39
N LYS A 417 -22.33 -7.20 13.31
CA LYS A 417 -23.73 -7.14 12.91
C LYS A 417 -23.90 -5.74 12.33
N SER A 418 -24.29 -5.65 11.04
CA SER A 418 -24.70 -4.42 10.35
C SER A 418 -25.06 -3.36 11.37
N ALA A 419 -24.21 -2.35 11.54
CA ALA A 419 -24.41 -1.32 12.55
C ALA A 419 -25.85 -0.83 12.41
N GLY A 420 -26.68 -1.19 13.39
CA GLY A 420 -28.05 -0.74 13.46
C GLY A 420 -28.00 0.77 13.58
N ASP A 421 -28.47 1.48 12.57
CA ASP A 421 -29.76 2.16 12.68
C ASP A 421 -30.11 2.87 11.37
N ALA A 422 -31.28 2.51 10.83
CA ALA A 422 -31.91 3.12 9.68
C ALA A 422 -32.42 4.57 9.92
N ASN A 423 -31.89 5.29 10.92
CA ASN A 423 -32.45 6.56 11.41
C ASN A 423 -31.59 7.81 11.19
N SER A 424 -30.51 7.76 10.42
CA SER A 424 -29.64 8.93 10.20
C SER A 424 -29.16 9.12 8.76
N ILE A 425 -29.78 8.43 7.79
CA ILE A 425 -29.52 8.71 6.39
C ILE A 425 -30.07 10.12 6.07
N PRO A 426 -29.26 11.04 5.50
CA PRO A 426 -29.73 12.35 5.06
C PRO A 426 -30.96 12.21 4.15
N SER A 427 -32.04 12.93 4.45
CA SER A 427 -33.24 12.92 3.61
C SER A 427 -32.94 13.59 2.27
N ILE A 428 -33.19 12.87 1.17
CA ILE A 428 -32.96 13.38 -0.19
C ILE A 428 -34.19 14.20 -0.60
N PRO A 429 -34.04 15.49 -0.96
CA PRO A 429 -35.14 16.30 -1.47
C PRO A 429 -35.71 15.70 -2.76
N LYS A 430 -37.05 15.72 -2.91
CA LYS A 430 -37.73 15.26 -4.15
C LYS A 430 -37.43 16.14 -5.37
N HIS A 431 -37.05 17.40 -5.13
CA HIS A 431 -36.68 18.36 -6.16
C HIS A 431 -35.26 18.85 -5.89
N LEU A 432 -34.35 18.53 -6.81
CA LEU A 432 -32.94 18.89 -6.72
C LEU A 432 -32.68 20.12 -7.58
N THR A 433 -32.14 21.17 -6.95
CA THR A 433 -31.45 22.28 -7.62
C THR A 433 -29.95 21.99 -7.61
N TYR A 434 -29.16 22.64 -8.47
CA TYR A 434 -27.69 22.46 -8.49
C TYR A 434 -27.03 22.70 -7.12
N GLN A 435 -27.51 23.69 -6.37
CA GLN A 435 -26.99 23.99 -5.02
C GLN A 435 -27.37 22.91 -4.02
N ASN A 436 -28.63 22.47 -4.02
CA ASN A 436 -29.09 21.39 -3.15
C ASN A 436 -28.41 20.05 -3.50
N TYR A 437 -28.08 19.83 -4.77
CA TYR A 437 -27.35 18.65 -5.24
C TYR A 437 -25.97 18.54 -4.57
N ALA A 438 -25.18 19.62 -4.60
CA ALA A 438 -23.86 19.65 -3.99
C ALA A 438 -23.93 19.49 -2.46
N GLU A 439 -24.87 20.16 -1.80
CA GLU A 439 -25.05 20.07 -0.35
C GLU A 439 -25.48 18.66 0.11
N THR A 440 -26.42 18.04 -0.60
CA THR A 440 -26.91 16.68 -0.29
C THR A 440 -25.84 15.63 -0.56
N LEU A 441 -25.10 15.74 -1.67
CA LEU A 441 -23.95 14.88 -1.95
C LEU A 441 -22.88 15.02 -0.86
N ALA A 442 -22.55 16.25 -0.46
CA ALA A 442 -21.59 16.48 0.63
C ALA A 442 -22.07 15.89 1.96
N ALA A 443 -23.37 15.97 2.27
CA ALA A 443 -23.95 15.37 3.46
C ALA A 443 -23.87 13.83 3.43
N LEU A 444 -24.14 13.21 2.27
CA LEU A 444 -24.01 11.76 2.09
C LEU A 444 -22.56 11.28 2.22
N VAL A 445 -21.60 12.02 1.66
CA VAL A 445 -20.17 11.72 1.80
C VAL A 445 -19.70 11.89 3.24
N ARG A 446 -20.16 12.92 3.97
CA ARG A 446 -19.85 13.07 5.40
C ARG A 446 -20.42 11.93 6.23
N PHE A 447 -21.67 11.58 5.99
CA PHE A 447 -22.33 10.47 6.67
C PHE A 447 -21.58 9.14 6.48
N THR A 448 -21.12 8.86 5.26
CA THR A 448 -20.33 7.65 4.97
C THR A 448 -18.96 7.68 5.61
N ASN A 449 -18.28 8.84 5.62
CA ASN A 449 -17.02 9.00 6.33
C ASN A 449 -17.18 8.81 7.85
N ASP A 450 -18.22 9.38 8.46
CA ASP A 450 -18.50 9.20 9.89
C ASP A 450 -18.81 7.72 10.20
N ARG A 451 -19.55 7.04 9.31
CA ARG A 451 -19.77 5.59 9.40
C ARG A 451 -18.46 4.81 9.32
N ALA A 452 -17.58 5.15 8.38
CA ALA A 452 -16.27 4.51 8.24
C ALA A 452 -15.39 4.70 9.49
N LEU A 453 -15.39 5.91 10.07
CA LEU A 453 -14.68 6.19 11.33
C LEU A 453 -15.21 5.35 12.49
N ASN A 454 -16.53 5.22 12.61
CA ASN A 454 -17.14 4.37 13.63
C ASN A 454 -16.78 2.89 13.46
N LEU A 455 -16.74 2.40 12.21
CA LEU A 455 -16.31 1.03 11.90
C LEU A 455 -14.83 0.80 12.22
N ILE A 456 -13.97 1.78 11.95
CA ILE A 456 -12.55 1.74 12.32
C ILE A 456 -12.41 1.69 13.85
N GLU A 457 -13.19 2.48 14.59
CA GLU A 457 -13.17 2.44 16.06
C GLU A 457 -13.66 1.08 16.61
N GLU A 458 -14.71 0.50 16.02
CA GLU A 458 -15.19 -0.85 16.38
C GLU A 458 -14.14 -1.92 16.08
N ALA A 459 -13.49 -1.85 14.92
CA ALA A 459 -12.42 -2.76 14.54
C ALA A 459 -11.21 -2.62 15.48
N GLN A 460 -10.84 -1.41 15.85
CA GLN A 460 -9.75 -1.16 16.79
C GLN A 460 -10.05 -1.77 18.16
N LYS A 461 -11.28 -1.62 18.68
CA LYS A 461 -11.70 -2.26 19.94
C LYS A 461 -11.56 -3.78 19.87
N LYS A 462 -11.97 -4.41 18.76
CA LYS A 462 -11.80 -5.87 18.56
C LYS A 462 -10.33 -6.28 18.49
N ILE A 463 -9.49 -5.49 17.82
CA ILE A 463 -8.04 -5.72 17.77
C ILE A 463 -7.43 -5.62 19.17
N ASP A 464 -7.81 -4.62 19.95
CA ASP A 464 -7.32 -4.43 21.32
C ASP A 464 -7.74 -5.61 22.23
N GLU A 465 -8.96 -6.13 22.08
CA GLU A 465 -9.41 -7.34 22.77
C GLU A 465 -8.59 -8.59 22.39
N ILE A 466 -8.25 -8.75 21.11
CA ILE A 466 -7.41 -9.86 20.63
C ILE A 466 -5.98 -9.72 21.18
N ASN A 467 -5.41 -8.52 21.10
CA ASN A 467 -4.07 -8.23 21.61
C ASN A 467 -3.98 -8.46 23.12
N LEU A 468 -5.02 -8.10 23.88
CA LEU A 468 -5.10 -8.39 25.31
C LEU A 468 -5.11 -9.89 25.58
N LYS A 469 -5.92 -10.67 24.84
CA LYS A 469 -5.96 -12.13 24.97
C LYS A 469 -4.61 -12.77 24.64
N GLU A 470 -3.95 -12.33 23.57
CA GLU A 470 -2.62 -12.85 23.22
C GLU A 470 -1.56 -12.46 24.25
N THR A 471 -1.64 -11.25 24.82
CA THR A 471 -0.74 -10.81 25.90
C THR A 471 -0.92 -11.68 27.15
N VAL A 472 -2.17 -11.97 27.53
CA VAL A 472 -2.46 -12.88 28.65
C VAL A 472 -1.93 -14.28 28.36
N ARG A 473 -2.15 -14.80 27.14
CA ARG A 473 -1.63 -16.10 26.71
C ARG A 473 -0.10 -16.17 26.77
N GLN A 474 0.59 -15.11 26.34
CA GLN A 474 2.04 -15.01 26.43
C GLN A 474 2.52 -15.01 27.88
N ALA A 475 1.86 -14.26 28.77
CA ALA A 475 2.18 -14.25 30.19
C ALA A 475 1.99 -15.65 30.85
N GLU A 476 0.96 -16.40 30.47
CA GLU A 476 0.76 -17.78 30.93
C GLU A 476 1.89 -18.71 30.47
N ILE A 477 2.35 -18.57 29.22
CA ILE A 477 3.48 -19.34 28.68
C ILE A 477 4.77 -18.99 29.42
N GLU A 478 5.03 -17.71 29.66
CA GLU A 478 6.19 -17.26 30.42
C GLU A 478 6.18 -17.81 31.85
N GLN A 479 5.03 -17.75 32.53
CA GLN A 479 4.87 -18.34 33.85
C GLN A 479 5.12 -19.86 33.83
N SER A 480 4.58 -20.56 32.84
CA SER A 480 4.83 -22.01 32.68
C SER A 480 6.32 -22.31 32.46
N ASN A 481 7.02 -21.48 31.69
CA ASN A 481 8.46 -21.62 31.47
C ASN A 481 9.27 -21.40 32.75
N ILE A 482 8.86 -20.44 33.58
CA ILE A 482 9.45 -20.22 34.91
C ILE A 482 9.25 -21.46 35.78
N ASP A 483 8.02 -21.98 35.86
CA ASP A 483 7.68 -23.16 36.66
C ASP A 483 8.46 -24.41 36.19
N ILE A 484 8.60 -24.60 34.87
CA ILE A 484 9.40 -25.68 34.29
C ILE A 484 10.87 -25.51 34.68
N GLY A 485 11.40 -24.29 34.61
CA GLY A 485 12.77 -23.98 35.02
C GLY A 485 13.03 -24.28 36.50
N GLU A 486 12.08 -23.97 37.38
CA GLU A 486 12.17 -24.30 38.80
C GLU A 486 12.13 -25.82 39.05
N ARG A 487 11.21 -26.53 38.40
CA ARG A 487 11.12 -28.00 38.48
C ARG A 487 12.38 -28.67 37.97
N TYR A 488 12.98 -28.16 36.90
CA TYR A 488 14.22 -28.69 36.35
C TYR A 488 15.39 -28.53 37.33
N LYS A 489 15.52 -27.36 37.98
CA LYS A 489 16.52 -27.15 39.04
C LYS A 489 16.33 -28.13 40.19
N LEU A 490 15.10 -28.30 40.64
CA LEU A 490 14.78 -29.24 41.74
C LEU A 490 15.10 -30.69 41.35
N LEU A 491 14.77 -31.09 40.12
CA LEU A 491 15.10 -32.41 39.58
C LEU A 491 16.62 -32.61 39.55
N LYS A 492 17.39 -31.60 39.11
CA LYS A 492 18.84 -31.69 39.07
C LYS A 492 19.46 -31.80 40.47
N ASP A 493 18.93 -31.08 41.44
CA ASP A 493 19.35 -31.19 42.84
C ASP A 493 19.03 -32.57 43.44
N LEU A 494 17.87 -33.16 43.09
CA LEU A 494 17.51 -34.51 43.52
C LEU A 494 18.39 -35.57 42.86
N GLU A 495 18.69 -35.44 41.57
CA GLU A 495 19.62 -36.32 40.84
C GLU A 495 21.00 -36.30 41.49
N ASN A 496 21.55 -35.11 41.77
CA ASN A 496 22.84 -34.97 42.47
C ASN A 496 22.81 -35.63 43.87
N LYS A 497 21.70 -35.51 44.61
CA LYS A 497 21.53 -36.16 45.91
C LYS A 497 21.41 -37.67 45.79
N ALA A 498 20.71 -38.17 44.77
CA ALA A 498 20.56 -39.60 44.49
C ALA A 498 21.92 -40.23 44.13
N GLU A 499 22.69 -39.61 43.22
CA GLU A 499 24.04 -40.05 42.89
C GLU A 499 24.95 -40.08 44.13
N ALA A 500 24.87 -39.05 44.98
CA ALA A 500 25.65 -39.02 46.22
C ALA A 500 25.24 -40.14 47.20
N ALA A 501 23.96 -40.49 47.26
CA ALA A 501 23.45 -41.59 48.07
C ALA A 501 23.88 -42.96 47.50
N GLU A 502 23.81 -43.14 46.19
CA GLU A 502 24.25 -44.35 45.49
C GLU A 502 25.75 -44.60 45.71
N ARG A 503 26.59 -43.56 45.57
CA ARG A 503 28.02 -43.65 45.89
C ARG A 503 28.31 -43.95 47.37
N ARG A 504 27.39 -43.62 48.29
CA ARG A 504 27.52 -44.02 49.70
C ARG A 504 27.11 -45.47 49.88
N ALA A 505 26.02 -45.90 49.26
CA ALA A 505 25.54 -47.28 49.31
C ALA A 505 26.60 -48.26 48.76
N ILE A 506 27.21 -47.94 47.62
CA ILE A 506 28.29 -48.75 47.03
C ILE A 506 29.47 -48.89 48.01
N ARG A 507 29.88 -47.79 48.68
CA ARG A 507 30.95 -47.83 49.68
C ARG A 507 30.60 -48.72 50.87
N THR A 508 29.39 -48.57 51.42
CA THR A 508 28.95 -49.40 52.53
C THR A 508 28.80 -50.87 52.16
N GLU A 509 28.41 -51.17 50.91
CA GLU A 509 28.33 -52.55 50.41
C GLU A 509 29.72 -53.17 50.25
N GLN A 510 30.69 -52.40 49.75
CA GLN A 510 32.09 -52.84 49.67
C GLN A 510 32.68 -53.10 51.06
N GLU A 511 32.45 -52.20 52.02
CA GLU A 511 32.87 -52.41 53.42
C GLU A 511 32.20 -53.66 54.00
N ALA A 512 30.89 -53.85 53.79
CA ALA A 512 30.17 -55.04 54.25
C ALA A 512 30.72 -56.34 53.65
N LYS A 513 31.07 -56.35 52.36
CA LYS A 513 31.73 -57.49 51.70
C LYS A 513 33.09 -57.79 52.32
N GLN A 514 33.92 -56.77 52.56
CA GLN A 514 35.21 -56.95 53.24
C GLN A 514 35.06 -57.52 54.65
N TRP A 515 34.06 -57.05 55.41
CA TRP A 515 33.74 -57.61 56.72
C TRP A 515 33.27 -59.06 56.61
N GLN A 516 32.47 -59.38 55.60
CA GLN A 516 31.99 -60.74 55.37
C GLN A 516 33.14 -61.68 55.01
N GLU A 517 34.01 -61.31 54.06
CA GLU A 517 35.22 -62.05 53.70
C GLU A 517 36.11 -62.28 54.92
N SER A 518 36.35 -61.25 55.73
CA SER A 518 37.15 -61.38 56.96
C SER A 518 36.49 -62.30 58.00
N THR A 519 35.15 -62.27 58.13
CA THR A 519 34.45 -63.21 59.01
C THR A 519 34.52 -64.65 58.50
N GLU A 520 34.42 -64.87 57.18
CA GLU A 520 34.56 -66.19 56.56
C GLU A 520 35.97 -66.74 56.77
N GLU A 521 37.01 -65.95 56.54
CA GLU A 521 38.41 -66.32 56.83
C GLU A 521 38.63 -66.68 58.30
N LEU A 522 38.10 -65.87 59.23
CA LEU A 522 38.18 -66.15 60.66
C LEU A 522 37.41 -67.41 61.04
N GLN A 523 36.26 -67.67 60.42
CA GLN A 523 35.46 -68.88 60.62
C GLN A 523 36.22 -70.12 60.13
N GLU A 524 36.85 -70.05 58.95
CA GLU A 524 37.69 -71.12 58.41
C GLU A 524 38.91 -71.38 59.29
N GLN A 525 39.56 -70.34 59.80
CA GLN A 525 40.66 -70.48 60.78
C GLN A 525 40.18 -71.16 62.07
N LEU A 526 38.98 -70.82 62.54
CA LEU A 526 38.40 -71.41 63.74
C LEU A 526 38.05 -72.89 63.50
N ASP A 527 37.50 -73.22 62.34
CA ASP A 527 37.13 -74.61 61.98
C ASP A 527 38.34 -75.48 61.64
N THR A 528 39.42 -74.91 61.10
CA THR A 528 40.71 -75.62 60.95
C THR A 528 41.37 -75.86 62.31
N MET A 529 41.38 -74.86 63.22
CA MET A 529 41.86 -75.07 64.59
C MET A 529 41.02 -76.12 65.32
N LYS A 530 39.69 -76.12 65.18
CA LYS A 530 38.82 -77.18 65.73
C LYS A 530 39.14 -78.56 65.17
N ARG A 531 39.36 -78.69 63.86
CA ARG A 531 39.74 -79.97 63.21
C ARG A 531 41.10 -80.48 63.67
N VAL A 532 42.08 -79.59 63.84
CA VAL A 532 43.41 -79.94 64.37
C VAL A 532 43.34 -80.35 65.85
N ILE A 533 42.49 -79.69 66.66
CA ILE A 533 42.26 -80.05 68.06
C ILE A 533 41.52 -81.40 68.20
N ALA A 534 40.65 -81.76 67.24
CA ALA A 534 39.87 -83.00 67.25
C ALA A 534 40.65 -84.25 66.78
N GLY A 535 41.88 -84.10 66.25
CA GLY A 535 42.76 -85.24 65.93
C GLY A 535 42.38 -86.05 64.68
N GLU A 536 41.63 -85.47 63.74
CA GLU A 536 41.27 -86.15 62.48
C GLU A 536 42.43 -86.11 61.46
N SER A 537 43.00 -87.29 61.16
CA SER A 537 43.77 -87.50 59.94
C SER A 537 42.82 -87.60 58.74
N VAL A 538 43.08 -86.81 57.70
CA VAL A 538 42.30 -86.78 56.45
C VAL A 538 42.53 -88.07 55.66
N GLU A 539 41.66 -89.06 55.85
CA GLU A 539 41.68 -90.30 55.08
C GLU A 539 40.75 -90.24 53.84
N GLN A 540 41.42 -90.47 52.72
CA GLN A 540 41.00 -90.76 51.34
C GLN A 540 39.78 -91.69 51.19
N LYS A 541 38.57 -91.14 50.99
CA LYS A 541 37.42 -91.94 50.49
C LYS A 541 36.66 -91.40 49.28
N ASP A 542 37.04 -90.25 48.72
CA ASP A 542 36.26 -89.63 47.62
C ASP A 542 36.94 -89.63 46.23
N ILE A 543 38.09 -90.27 46.08
CA ILE A 543 38.91 -90.16 44.85
C ILE A 543 38.19 -90.71 43.59
N GLY A 544 37.24 -91.64 43.72
CA GLY A 544 36.53 -92.21 42.56
C GLY A 544 35.40 -91.34 42.01
N LYS A 545 34.55 -90.79 42.88
CA LYS A 545 33.46 -89.89 42.49
C LYS A 545 33.99 -88.51 42.10
N VAL A 546 34.97 -88.01 42.85
CA VAL A 546 35.65 -86.74 42.55
C VAL A 546 36.39 -86.81 41.22
N LYS A 547 36.92 -87.97 40.79
CA LYS A 547 37.54 -88.08 39.45
C LYS A 547 36.55 -88.06 38.29
N GLN A 548 35.33 -88.54 38.51
CA GLN A 548 34.27 -88.51 37.50
C GLN A 548 33.68 -87.09 37.40
N GLU A 549 33.37 -86.49 38.56
CA GLU A 549 32.90 -85.10 38.64
C GLU A 549 33.98 -84.11 38.17
N LEU A 550 35.27 -84.36 38.45
CA LEU A 550 36.37 -83.57 37.88
C LEU A 550 36.41 -83.64 36.36
N LYS A 551 36.13 -84.80 35.75
CA LYS A 551 36.10 -84.92 34.29
C LYS A 551 34.92 -84.17 33.68
N ASP A 552 33.74 -84.30 34.26
CA ASP A 552 32.54 -83.63 33.77
C ASP A 552 32.67 -82.10 33.96
N LEU A 553 33.21 -81.65 35.10
CA LEU A 553 33.54 -80.25 35.36
C LEU A 553 34.68 -79.73 34.47
N GLU A 554 35.69 -80.55 34.14
CA GLU A 554 36.75 -80.19 33.20
C GLU A 554 36.19 -80.00 31.79
N GLU A 555 35.23 -80.83 31.35
CA GLU A 555 34.56 -80.66 30.06
C GLU A 555 33.66 -79.42 30.05
N GLU A 556 32.92 -79.16 31.14
CA GLU A 556 32.07 -77.98 31.26
C GLU A 556 32.90 -76.68 31.34
N LEU A 557 33.99 -76.67 32.11
CA LEU A 557 34.94 -75.55 32.15
C LEU A 557 35.52 -75.28 30.78
N LYS A 558 35.87 -76.32 30.01
CA LYS A 558 36.42 -76.16 28.67
C LYS A 558 35.40 -75.63 27.66
N GLN A 559 34.11 -75.93 27.84
CA GLN A 559 33.03 -75.34 27.04
C GLN A 559 32.77 -73.88 27.44
N LEU A 560 32.75 -73.60 28.74
CA LEU A 560 32.63 -72.24 29.29
C LEU A 560 33.80 -71.35 28.87
N GLU A 561 35.03 -71.85 28.90
CA GLU A 561 36.23 -71.15 28.43
C GLU A 561 36.10 -70.76 26.96
N LYS A 562 35.67 -71.69 26.10
CA LYS A 562 35.42 -71.38 24.68
C LYS A 562 34.33 -70.32 24.49
N SER A 563 33.22 -70.45 25.22
CA SER A 563 32.13 -69.47 25.18
C SER A 563 32.57 -68.09 25.69
N ASN A 564 33.39 -68.04 26.74
CA ASN A 564 33.95 -66.81 27.28
C ASN A 564 34.95 -66.17 26.30
N GLU A 565 35.78 -66.98 25.63
CA GLU A 565 36.71 -66.49 24.61
C GLU A 565 35.94 -65.89 23.42
N GLU A 566 34.86 -66.55 22.97
CA GLU A 566 33.98 -66.03 21.92
C GLU A 566 33.27 -64.73 22.34
N LEU A 567 32.73 -64.65 23.56
CA LEU A 567 32.11 -63.43 24.08
C LEU A 567 33.12 -62.30 24.26
N ARG A 568 34.35 -62.61 24.69
CA ARG A 568 35.44 -61.64 24.82
C ARG A 568 35.85 -61.09 23.47
N LEU A 569 35.94 -61.94 22.44
CA LEU A 569 36.22 -61.50 21.06
C LEU A 569 35.09 -60.61 20.53
N GLN A 570 33.82 -61.00 20.70
CA GLN A 570 32.68 -60.18 20.28
C GLN A 570 32.60 -58.85 21.03
N TYR A 571 32.91 -58.84 22.32
CA TYR A 571 32.95 -57.60 23.11
C TYR A 571 34.07 -56.69 22.61
N GLN A 572 35.25 -57.24 22.35
CA GLN A 572 36.38 -56.47 21.84
C GLN A 572 36.07 -55.88 20.47
N GLU A 573 35.48 -56.66 19.56
CA GLU A 573 35.07 -56.21 18.22
C GLU A 573 34.01 -55.10 18.30
N LYS A 574 32.95 -55.31 19.08
CA LYS A 574 31.89 -54.30 19.27
C LYS A 574 32.41 -53.04 19.97
N SER A 575 33.35 -53.18 20.91
CA SER A 575 33.98 -52.04 21.59
C SER A 575 34.84 -51.23 20.61
N THR A 576 35.59 -51.88 19.73
CA THR A 576 36.34 -51.18 18.67
C THR A 576 35.41 -50.44 17.71
N ILE A 577 34.33 -51.08 17.25
CA ILE A 577 33.36 -50.44 16.33
C ILE A 577 32.67 -49.25 17.02
N ALA A 578 32.24 -49.41 18.27
CA ALA A 578 31.60 -48.32 19.02
C ALA A 578 32.56 -47.15 19.26
N SER A 579 33.84 -47.43 19.51
CA SER A 579 34.87 -46.41 19.65
C SER A 579 35.09 -45.65 18.33
N GLU A 580 35.20 -46.35 17.21
CA GLU A 580 35.32 -45.72 15.88
C GLU A 580 34.11 -44.85 15.54
N GLN A 581 32.89 -45.32 15.81
CA GLN A 581 31.67 -44.54 15.60
C GLN A 581 31.62 -43.31 16.52
N SER A 582 32.05 -43.42 17.77
CA SER A 582 32.14 -42.29 18.69
C SER A 582 33.14 -41.24 18.20
N PHE A 583 34.30 -41.67 17.66
CA PHE A 583 35.25 -40.75 17.04
C PHE A 583 34.67 -40.06 15.80
N GLN A 584 33.91 -40.77 14.96
CA GLN A 584 33.25 -40.18 13.79
C GLN A 584 32.17 -39.16 14.19
N VAL A 585 31.34 -39.47 15.18
CA VAL A 585 30.32 -38.55 15.70
C VAL A 585 30.96 -37.30 16.28
N ALA A 586 32.00 -37.45 17.10
CA ALA A 586 32.72 -36.30 17.67
C ALA A 586 33.38 -35.42 16.58
N ALA A 587 33.91 -36.03 15.52
CA ALA A 587 34.46 -35.30 14.38
C ALA A 587 33.37 -34.53 13.61
N LEU A 588 32.20 -35.16 13.39
CA LEU A 588 31.06 -34.54 12.73
C LEU A 588 30.47 -33.39 13.55
N GLU A 589 30.29 -33.58 14.87
CA GLU A 589 29.82 -32.53 15.79
C GLU A 589 30.76 -31.33 15.80
N LYS A 590 32.08 -31.57 15.82
CA LYS A 590 33.08 -30.51 15.72
C LYS A 590 32.95 -29.75 14.40
N SER A 591 32.80 -30.45 13.28
CA SER A 591 32.60 -29.82 11.97
C SER A 591 31.30 -29.02 11.89
N GLN A 592 30.23 -29.53 12.50
CA GLN A 592 28.92 -28.87 12.55
C GLN A 592 29.00 -27.59 13.37
N LYS A 593 29.70 -27.62 14.50
CA LYS A 593 29.94 -26.44 15.34
C LYS A 593 30.75 -25.38 14.60
N GLU A 594 31.84 -25.78 13.93
CA GLU A 594 32.66 -24.86 13.13
C GLU A 594 31.89 -24.25 11.95
N LEU A 595 31.02 -25.02 11.29
CA LEU A 595 30.16 -24.52 10.22
C LEU A 595 29.08 -23.55 10.73
N LYS A 596 28.44 -23.85 11.87
CA LYS A 596 27.48 -22.94 12.51
C LYS A 596 28.16 -21.62 12.92
N GLU A 597 29.33 -21.70 13.56
CA GLU A 597 30.08 -20.49 13.93
C GLU A 597 30.50 -19.66 12.71
N LYS A 598 30.85 -20.28 11.58
CA LYS A 598 31.15 -19.58 10.32
C LYS A 598 29.91 -18.97 9.65
N HIS A 599 28.75 -19.59 9.79
CA HIS A 599 27.50 -19.11 9.22
C HIS A 599 26.90 -17.95 10.02
N ASP A 600 26.93 -18.06 11.36
CA ASP A 600 26.23 -17.12 12.23
C ASP A 600 27.03 -15.83 12.46
N ARG A 601 28.36 -15.90 12.41
CA ARG A 601 29.24 -14.74 12.67
C ARG A 601 29.07 -13.59 11.66
N PRO A 602 29.06 -13.82 10.33
CA PRO A 602 28.82 -12.75 9.36
C PRO A 602 27.43 -12.14 9.47
N ILE A 603 26.42 -12.95 9.81
CA ILE A 603 25.04 -12.48 9.98
C ILE A 603 24.93 -11.58 11.20
N LEU A 604 25.55 -11.96 12.32
CA LEU A 604 25.57 -11.13 13.53
C LEU A 604 26.29 -9.79 13.29
N GLU A 605 27.45 -9.83 12.62
CA GLU A 605 28.23 -8.63 12.29
C GLU A 605 27.46 -7.67 11.36
N LEU A 606 26.70 -8.19 10.38
CA LEU A 606 25.85 -7.38 9.51
C LEU A 606 24.64 -6.77 10.24
N VAL A 607 24.02 -7.53 11.13
CA VAL A 607 22.88 -7.05 11.94
C VAL A 607 23.34 -5.97 12.92
N ASP A 608 24.49 -6.15 13.55
CA ASP A 608 25.05 -5.13 14.46
C ASP A 608 25.47 -3.88 13.71
N ALA A 609 26.09 -4.01 12.52
CA ALA A 609 26.40 -2.86 11.66
C ALA A 609 25.13 -2.11 11.20
N ALA A 610 24.05 -2.83 10.87
CA ALA A 610 22.76 -2.23 10.51
C ALA A 610 22.13 -1.48 11.69
N ARG A 611 22.16 -2.05 12.90
CA ARG A 611 21.69 -1.40 14.13
C ARG A 611 22.50 -0.16 14.48
N GLU A 612 23.82 -0.20 14.32
CA GLU A 612 24.68 0.96 14.55
C GLU A 612 24.40 2.09 13.54
N ALA A 613 24.15 1.75 12.27
CA ALA A 613 23.77 2.74 11.26
C ALA A 613 22.42 3.40 11.57
N GLU A 614 21.43 2.62 12.01
CA GLU A 614 20.12 3.13 12.42
C GLU A 614 20.23 4.03 13.66
N LYS A 615 20.98 3.59 14.68
CA LYS A 615 21.25 4.38 15.87
C LYS A 615 21.90 5.71 15.52
N ARG A 616 22.87 5.72 14.61
CA ARG A 616 23.54 6.94 14.14
C ARG A 616 22.56 7.89 13.44
N LYS A 617 21.70 7.36 12.57
CA LYS A 617 20.67 8.15 11.87
C LYS A 617 19.67 8.79 12.85
N LEU A 618 19.22 8.04 13.86
CA LEU A 618 18.34 8.56 14.91
C LEU A 618 19.04 9.63 15.75
N GLN A 619 20.31 9.43 16.07
CA GLN A 619 21.09 10.39 16.84
C GLN A 619 21.32 11.71 16.08
N GLU A 620 21.57 11.64 14.77
CA GLU A 620 21.63 12.82 13.90
C GLU A 620 20.28 13.57 13.82
N GLN A 621 19.15 12.85 13.84
CA GLN A 621 17.82 13.47 13.90
C GLN A 621 17.56 14.15 15.24
N VAL A 622 17.94 13.51 16.35
CA VAL A 622 17.84 14.10 17.69
C VAL A 622 18.68 15.38 17.76
N ASP A 623 19.95 15.34 17.35
CA ASP A 623 20.82 16.51 17.34
C ASP A 623 20.26 17.66 16.49
N ARG A 624 19.65 17.33 15.34
CA ARG A 624 19.00 18.32 14.48
C ARG A 624 17.81 18.97 15.18
N LEU A 625 16.94 18.18 15.79
CA LEU A 625 15.77 18.67 16.52
C LEU A 625 16.20 19.48 17.76
N THR A 626 17.24 19.05 18.48
CA THR A 626 17.78 19.79 19.62
C THR A 626 18.27 21.17 19.18
N ARG A 627 19.06 21.27 18.10
CA ARG A 627 19.50 22.56 17.55
C ARG A 627 18.33 23.44 17.09
N GLU A 628 17.28 22.84 16.52
CA GLU A 628 16.09 23.58 16.12
C GLU A 628 15.31 24.11 17.32
N THR A 629 15.20 23.31 18.39
CA THR A 629 14.59 23.76 19.65
C THR A 629 15.42 24.85 20.31
N GLU A 630 16.75 24.74 20.37
CA GLU A 630 17.67 25.76 20.90
C GLU A 630 17.60 27.06 20.09
N PHE A 631 17.49 26.95 18.77
CA PHE A 631 17.29 28.12 17.91
C PHE A 631 15.95 28.79 18.19
N ASN A 632 14.88 28.01 18.29
CA ASN A 632 13.54 28.54 18.55
C ASN A 632 13.44 29.17 19.94
N THR A 633 14.05 28.58 20.97
CA THR A 633 14.10 29.18 22.31
C THR A 633 14.89 30.48 22.30
N ALA A 634 16.08 30.51 21.69
CA ALA A 634 16.87 31.75 21.56
C ALA A 634 16.13 32.83 20.74
N TYR A 635 15.37 32.43 19.72
CA TYR A 635 14.56 33.35 18.94
C TYR A 635 13.39 33.92 19.74
N ILE A 636 12.71 33.08 20.53
CA ILE A 636 11.65 33.51 21.46
C ILE A 636 12.20 34.46 22.51
N GLU A 637 13.33 34.14 23.15
CA GLU A 637 13.98 35.03 24.12
C GLU A 637 14.35 36.39 23.50
N LYS A 638 14.81 36.39 22.25
CA LYS A 638 15.11 37.62 21.53
C LYS A 638 13.84 38.43 21.24
N LEU A 639 12.74 37.79 20.83
CA LEU A 639 11.45 38.46 20.66
C LEU A 639 10.93 39.03 21.98
N GLU A 640 11.03 38.27 23.07
CA GLU A 640 10.68 38.75 24.41
C GLU A 640 11.55 39.94 24.84
N SER A 641 12.85 39.93 24.55
CA SER A 641 13.73 41.05 24.85
C SER A 641 13.36 42.31 24.07
N ILE A 642 12.97 42.17 22.80
CA ILE A 642 12.52 43.28 21.95
C ILE A 642 11.17 43.82 22.42
N LEU A 643 10.26 42.94 22.85
CA LEU A 643 8.97 43.33 23.44
C LEU A 643 9.19 44.07 24.77
N ARG A 644 10.01 43.54 25.67
CA ARG A 644 10.38 44.22 26.93
C ARG A 644 11.08 45.55 26.69
N GLN A 645 11.93 45.67 25.67
CA GLN A 645 12.55 46.95 25.30
C GLN A 645 11.50 47.96 24.78
N LYS A 646 10.50 47.51 24.02
CA LYS A 646 9.38 48.37 23.59
C LYS A 646 8.48 48.80 24.74
N ASP A 647 8.24 47.93 25.72
CA ASP A 647 7.43 48.26 26.89
C ASP A 647 8.19 49.15 27.89
N SER A 648 9.52 49.03 27.96
CA SER A 648 10.38 49.87 28.82
C SER A 648 10.72 51.26 28.25
N THR A 649 10.47 51.52 26.96
CA THR A 649 10.81 52.79 26.29
C THR A 649 9.68 53.81 26.21
N LEU A 650 8.60 53.61 26.96
CA LEU A 650 7.64 54.69 27.26
C LEU A 650 7.94 55.33 28.62
N PRO A 651 8.76 56.40 28.61
CA PRO A 651 8.32 57.59 29.34
C PRO A 651 8.38 58.86 28.48
N ASN A 652 7.35 59.68 28.72
CA ASN A 652 7.17 61.10 28.43
C ASN A 652 8.34 61.89 27.80
N TYR A 653 8.02 62.47 26.64
CA TYR A 653 8.41 63.78 26.10
C TYR A 653 9.90 64.24 26.13
N VAL A 654 10.27 64.78 24.96
CA VAL A 654 11.23 65.86 24.66
C VAL A 654 12.35 65.45 23.70
N SER A 655 12.23 66.01 22.50
CA SER A 655 13.21 66.23 21.46
C SER A 655 14.65 66.44 21.95
N ARG A 656 15.62 65.73 21.35
CA ARG A 656 16.79 66.38 20.73
C ARG A 656 17.56 65.42 19.82
N SER A 657 17.68 65.89 18.58
CA SER A 657 18.68 65.54 17.60
C SER A 657 20.07 65.37 18.22
N THR A 658 20.69 64.20 18.04
CA THR A 658 22.13 64.14 17.83
C THR A 658 22.48 62.97 16.92
N ARG A 659 23.13 63.37 15.82
CA ARG A 659 23.64 62.59 14.71
C ARG A 659 24.85 61.79 15.23
N MET A 660 24.82 60.46 15.19
CA MET A 660 26.01 59.63 15.38
C MET A 660 26.21 58.68 14.20
N SER A 661 27.48 58.55 13.85
CA SER A 661 28.05 58.01 12.63
C SER A 661 28.06 56.49 12.56
N ARG A 662 28.06 56.02 11.32
CA ARG A 662 28.44 54.67 10.87
C ARG A 662 29.73 54.17 11.53
N SER A 663 29.70 52.96 12.10
CA SER A 663 30.74 51.93 12.03
C SER A 663 30.53 50.87 13.13
N ALA A 664 30.18 49.63 12.76
CA ALA A 664 30.59 48.37 13.43
C ALA A 664 29.63 47.23 13.06
N THR A 665 29.91 46.54 11.96
CA THR A 665 29.54 45.13 11.79
C THR A 665 30.62 44.30 12.50
N PRO A 666 30.31 43.52 13.55
CA PRO A 666 31.29 42.58 14.07
C PRO A 666 31.26 41.30 13.22
N ASN A 667 32.41 40.98 12.63
CA ASN A 667 32.73 39.65 12.13
C ASN A 667 32.71 38.67 13.32
N LEU A 668 31.84 37.67 13.30
CA LEU A 668 31.99 36.48 14.14
C LEU A 668 32.58 35.35 13.29
N LYS A 669 33.89 35.17 13.50
CA LYS A 669 34.64 33.96 13.17
C LYS A 669 34.14 32.81 14.04
N THR A 670 34.10 31.63 13.42
CA THR A 670 34.38 30.29 13.99
C THR A 670 34.25 30.13 15.52
N LEU A 671 33.31 29.30 15.93
CA LEU A 671 33.56 28.11 16.75
C LEU A 671 32.48 27.07 16.43
#